data_AF-A0A8C2H9I4-F1
#
_entry.id   AF-A0A8C2H9I4-F1
#
_cell.length_a   1.000
_cell.length_b   1.000
_cell.length_c   1.000
_cell.angle_alpha   90.00
_cell.angle_beta   90.00
_cell.angle_gamma   90.00
#
_symmetry.space_group_name_H-M   'P 1'
#
loop_
_entity.id
_entity.type
_entity.pdbx_description
1 polymer ?
#
loop_
_entity_poly.entity_id
_entity_poly.type
_entity_poly.pdbx_seq_one_letter_code
_entity_poly.pdbx_strand_id
1 'polypeptide(L)'
;MMLRLGFAWSTSSATTKHIAQARLSTGSLLRKNSPRTLYNNWCSGLPKALQFGQKSVLASTRLFWDSSRSSGVIFFSMASGSNGPDRSKTPKHTNRLSKEKSSYLLQHAHNPVDWYPWGQEAFDKAKSEDKPIFLSVGYSTCHWCHVMERESFEDEEIGKILSKNFVCIKVDREERPDVDKVYMTFVQATSGGGGWPMSVWLTPDLRPFIGGTYFPPRDSGRRPGLKTVLLRIIEQWQSNRETLESSGERVLEALRKGTEISASPGETLPSSPDVANRCYQQLAHSYEEEYGGFREAPKFPSPVNLMFLMSFWAVNRASSEGAEALRMVLHTLRMMALGGIHDHVAQGFHRYSTDSSWHVPHFEKMLYDQGQLAVAYITAYQVSGECLFADVARDVLLYVSRDLSDKSGGFYSAEDADSFPTVESTEKREGAFCVWTAGEIRELLPDIVKGATGAITQANIFMHHYGVKEQGNVDPAQDPHGELQGQNVLIVRYSVELTAAHFSISVDRLSELLSDARAKLAEVRKARPPPHLDTKMLASWNGLMLSGFARVGAVLGDKALLERAERAACFLREHLWDEEGQRILHSCYRGDNMEVEQAASPIAGFLDDYAFVVCGLLDLFEATQRVHWLQWAEELQLRQDQLFWDSQGSGYFCSDPSDPTLLLALKQDQDGAEPSANSVSAMNLLRLSHLTGRQDWIQRSQQLLTAFSDRLIKVPVALPDMVRSVMAQHYTLKQIVICGQPDAEDTASLISCVNSLFLPHKVLMLADGNKEGFLYQRLPVLSTLVAQEGKATAYVCENFACALPVTCPQELRRLLLEPFLQVHQS
;
A
#
# COMPACT_ATOMS: atom_id res chain seq x y z
N MET A 1 8.55 -21.68 -38.61
CA MET A 1 9.79 -22.34 -38.13
C MET A 1 9.92 -22.05 -36.64
N MET A 2 9.28 -22.91 -35.82
CA MET A 2 9.11 -22.71 -34.37
C MET A 2 10.34 -23.18 -33.60
N LEU A 3 10.99 -22.28 -32.86
CA LEU A 3 12.00 -22.64 -31.85
C LEU A 3 11.29 -22.97 -30.53
N ARG A 4 11.01 -24.27 -30.32
CA ARG A 4 10.80 -24.84 -29.00
C ARG A 4 12.17 -25.14 -28.40
N LEU A 5 12.54 -24.47 -27.31
CA LEU A 5 13.66 -24.87 -26.46
C LEU A 5 13.09 -25.27 -25.10
N GLY A 6 12.83 -26.57 -24.94
CA GLY A 6 12.59 -27.18 -23.65
C GLY A 6 13.92 -27.41 -22.95
N PHE A 7 14.08 -26.89 -21.73
CA PHE A 7 15.20 -27.23 -20.86
C PHE A 7 14.86 -28.51 -20.08
N ALA A 8 15.50 -29.61 -20.45
CA ALA A 8 15.61 -30.79 -19.62
C ALA A 8 16.90 -30.67 -18.79
N TRP A 9 16.78 -30.59 -17.47
CA TRP A 9 17.93 -30.74 -16.57
C TRP A 9 18.20 -32.24 -16.37
N SER A 10 19.27 -32.73 -17.00
CA SER A 10 19.83 -34.06 -16.72
C SER A 10 20.68 -33.99 -15.46
N THR A 11 20.25 -34.74 -14.43
CA THR A 11 21.02 -35.07 -13.24
C THR A 11 22.27 -35.86 -13.61
N SER A 12 23.45 -35.36 -13.24
CA SER A 12 24.70 -36.12 -13.22
C SER A 12 25.21 -36.21 -11.79
N SER A 13 25.29 -37.46 -11.33
CA SER A 13 25.83 -37.95 -10.08
C SER A 13 27.33 -37.71 -9.94
N ALA A 14 27.78 -37.29 -8.75
CA ALA A 14 29.15 -37.52 -8.28
C ALA A 14 29.18 -37.72 -6.75
N THR A 15 29.18 -38.99 -6.37
CA THR A 15 30.02 -39.65 -5.35
C THR A 15 30.35 -38.93 -4.03
N THR A 16 29.65 -39.41 -2.99
CA THR A 16 30.04 -39.74 -1.62
C THR A 16 31.51 -39.58 -1.20
N LYS A 17 31.75 -38.77 -0.16
CA LYS A 17 32.79 -39.05 0.87
C LYS A 17 32.29 -38.65 2.27
N HIS A 18 32.27 -39.67 3.13
CA HIS A 18 32.05 -39.61 4.58
C HIS A 18 33.01 -38.65 5.29
N ILE A 19 32.51 -37.80 6.20
CA ILE A 19 33.17 -37.42 7.46
C ILE A 19 32.12 -37.27 8.57
N ALA A 20 32.51 -37.68 9.77
CA ALA A 20 31.72 -38.09 10.91
C ALA A 20 30.95 -36.99 11.67
N GLN A 21 29.85 -37.43 12.29
CA GLN A 21 29.10 -36.77 13.35
C GLN A 21 29.97 -36.57 14.61
N ALA A 22 29.92 -35.37 15.19
CA ALA A 22 30.22 -35.15 16.60
C ALA A 22 28.99 -34.53 17.28
N ARG A 23 28.28 -35.36 18.04
CA ARG A 23 27.25 -34.96 18.99
C ARG A 23 27.91 -34.25 20.17
N LEU A 24 27.37 -33.11 20.60
CA LEU A 24 27.55 -32.63 21.96
C LEU A 24 26.18 -32.61 22.64
N SER A 25 25.98 -33.63 23.46
CA SER A 25 24.93 -33.72 24.47
C SER A 25 25.38 -33.02 25.75
N THR A 26 24.54 -32.15 26.31
CA THR A 26 24.32 -31.91 27.75
C THR A 26 23.10 -30.99 27.83
N GLY A 27 22.08 -31.15 28.67
CA GLY A 27 21.79 -32.07 29.76
C GLY A 27 20.63 -31.41 30.52
N SER A 28 19.47 -32.06 30.55
CA SER A 28 18.30 -31.60 31.30
C SER A 28 18.55 -31.67 32.80
N LEU A 29 18.21 -30.61 33.55
CA LEU A 29 17.93 -30.70 34.99
C LEU A 29 16.76 -29.79 35.34
N LEU A 30 15.60 -30.43 35.48
CA LEU A 30 14.42 -29.90 36.17
C LEU A 30 14.73 -29.73 37.65
N ARG A 31 14.50 -28.54 38.22
CA ARG A 31 13.94 -28.42 39.58
C ARG A 31 13.19 -27.11 39.77
N LYS A 32 11.94 -27.30 40.21
CA LYS A 32 10.99 -26.37 40.81
C LYS A 32 11.62 -25.22 41.58
N ASN A 33 11.16 -24.00 41.32
CA ASN A 33 10.55 -23.12 42.32
C ASN A 33 9.86 -21.93 41.63
N SER A 34 8.59 -21.73 41.97
CA SER A 34 7.81 -20.52 41.71
C SER A 34 8.31 -19.37 42.62
N PRO A 35 8.10 -18.10 42.22
CA PRO A 35 6.93 -17.40 42.72
C PRO A 35 6.19 -16.53 41.68
N ARG A 36 4.90 -16.34 41.95
CA ARG A 36 4.00 -15.38 41.30
C ARG A 36 4.34 -13.94 41.67
N THR A 37 3.81 -13.02 40.85
CA THR A 37 3.51 -11.59 41.08
C THR A 37 4.69 -10.61 41.17
N LEU A 38 4.80 -9.74 40.15
CA LEU A 38 4.84 -8.27 40.22
C LEU A 38 5.30 -7.70 38.88
N TYR A 39 4.38 -7.32 37.99
CA TYR A 39 4.60 -6.27 36.98
C TYR A 39 3.22 -5.73 36.59
N ASN A 40 2.80 -4.71 37.33
CA ASN A 40 1.75 -3.77 36.95
C ASN A 40 2.17 -2.41 37.50
N ASN A 41 1.86 -1.38 36.73
CA ASN A 41 2.31 0.01 36.81
C ASN A 41 3.62 0.23 36.06
N TRP A 42 3.55 1.08 35.04
CA TRP A 42 4.44 2.20 34.73
C TRP A 42 3.93 2.77 33.40
N CYS A 43 2.93 3.65 33.49
CA CYS A 43 2.57 4.65 32.48
C CYS A 43 1.42 5.51 33.04
N SER A 44 1.74 6.37 34.00
CA SER A 44 1.00 7.60 34.27
C SER A 44 1.93 8.58 34.99
N GLY A 45 2.28 9.67 34.32
CA GLY A 45 3.26 10.62 34.82
C GLY A 45 3.29 11.91 33.99
N LEU A 46 2.16 12.60 33.90
CA LEU A 46 2.11 14.01 33.51
C LEU A 46 2.35 14.87 34.77
N PRO A 47 3.27 15.85 34.78
CA PRO A 47 3.40 16.76 35.90
C PRO A 47 2.30 17.84 35.87
N LYS A 48 1.52 17.93 36.94
CA LYS A 48 0.65 19.07 37.24
C LYS A 48 1.48 20.29 37.68
N ALA A 49 0.99 21.44 37.22
CA ALA A 49 1.52 22.78 37.42
C ALA A 49 1.66 23.22 38.90
N LEU A 50 2.66 24.08 39.11
CA LEU A 50 2.85 24.90 40.31
C LEU A 50 1.82 26.04 40.35
N GLN A 51 1.07 26.11 41.45
CA GLN A 51 0.25 27.26 41.84
C GLN A 51 1.14 28.41 42.36
N PHE A 52 0.90 29.62 41.86
CA PHE A 52 1.09 30.84 42.65
C PHE A 52 0.01 31.89 42.29
N GLY A 53 -0.74 32.29 43.31
CA GLY A 53 -1.20 33.68 43.53
C GLY A 53 -2.31 34.26 42.64
N GLN A 54 -3.57 34.11 43.07
CA GLN A 54 -4.67 35.00 42.69
C GLN A 54 -4.46 36.41 43.24
N LYS A 55 -4.61 37.43 42.38
CA LYS A 55 -5.32 38.67 42.71
C LYS A 55 -6.14 39.14 41.50
N SER A 56 -7.43 39.27 41.73
CA SER A 56 -8.48 39.78 40.84
C SER A 56 -8.43 41.30 40.69
N VAL A 57 -8.71 41.83 39.50
CA VAL A 57 -9.56 43.03 39.31
C VAL A 57 -10.33 42.90 37.98
N LEU A 58 -11.62 43.26 38.05
CA LEU A 58 -12.65 43.23 37.01
C LEU A 58 -12.54 44.38 35.98
N ALA A 59 -13.20 44.13 34.84
CA ALA A 59 -14.01 45.06 34.03
C ALA A 59 -13.35 45.89 32.89
N SER A 60 -13.82 45.54 31.69
CA SER A 60 -14.48 46.41 30.70
C SER A 60 -13.69 47.06 29.56
N THR A 61 -14.40 47.07 28.42
CA THR A 61 -14.40 48.01 27.28
C THR A 61 -13.50 47.77 26.05
N ARG A 62 -14.23 47.49 24.96
CA ARG A 62 -14.02 47.71 23.52
C ARG A 62 -13.04 48.82 23.05
N LEU A 63 -12.50 48.54 21.86
CA LEU A 63 -12.10 49.42 20.72
C LEU A 63 -10.62 49.80 20.52
N PHE A 64 -10.28 49.89 19.22
CA PHE A 64 -9.06 50.32 18.49
C PHE A 64 -7.96 49.26 18.28
N TRP A 65 -7.79 48.70 17.07
CA TRP A 65 -7.14 49.20 15.82
C TRP A 65 -5.61 49.31 15.88
N ASP A 66 -4.99 48.67 14.89
CA ASP A 66 -3.63 48.82 14.36
C ASP A 66 -2.40 48.69 15.28
N SER A 67 -1.67 47.58 15.09
CA SER A 67 -0.30 47.66 14.55
C SER A 67 0.19 46.28 14.09
N SER A 68 0.09 46.01 12.80
CA SER A 68 0.80 44.93 12.13
C SER A 68 2.29 45.26 12.06
N ARG A 69 3.14 44.44 12.70
CA ARG A 69 4.55 44.31 12.32
C ARG A 69 4.73 42.97 11.62
N SER A 70 4.89 43.09 10.31
CA SER A 70 5.26 42.05 9.36
C SER A 70 6.63 41.46 9.70
N SER A 71 6.67 40.20 10.11
CA SER A 71 7.82 39.33 9.90
C SER A 71 7.46 38.43 8.73
N GLY A 72 8.05 38.72 7.57
CA GLY A 72 7.76 38.03 6.31
C GLY A 72 8.12 36.55 6.41
N VAL A 73 7.10 35.70 6.32
CA VAL A 73 7.26 34.29 5.97
C VAL A 73 7.38 34.25 4.45
N ILE A 74 8.60 33.98 3.96
CA ILE A 74 8.86 33.70 2.55
C ILE A 74 8.27 32.32 2.27
N PHE A 75 7.08 32.30 1.67
CA PHE A 75 6.51 31.10 1.07
C PHE A 75 7.30 30.78 -0.19
N PHE A 76 8.03 29.65 -0.18
CA PHE A 76 8.57 29.08 -1.41
C PHE A 76 7.39 28.59 -2.27
N SER A 77 7.25 29.20 -3.45
CA SER A 77 6.40 28.74 -4.53
C SER A 77 6.81 27.30 -4.90
N MET A 78 5.88 26.35 -4.86
CA MET A 78 6.09 25.03 -5.45
C MET A 78 6.26 25.23 -6.96
N ALA A 79 7.48 25.05 -7.44
CA ALA A 79 7.78 25.12 -8.85
C ALA A 79 7.36 23.79 -9.50
N SER A 80 6.49 23.88 -10.49
CA SER A 80 6.47 22.96 -11.63
C SER A 80 7.92 22.62 -11.99
N GLY A 81 8.29 21.35 -11.88
CA GLY A 81 9.63 20.85 -12.14
C GLY A 81 10.01 20.93 -13.62
N SER A 82 10.26 22.14 -14.10
CA SER A 82 11.14 22.47 -15.22
C SER A 82 11.39 23.98 -15.16
N ASN A 83 12.56 24.40 -14.66
CA ASN A 83 13.22 25.67 -14.99
C ASN A 83 14.50 25.87 -14.16
N GLY A 84 15.55 25.13 -14.50
CA GLY A 84 16.93 25.63 -14.43
C GLY A 84 17.28 26.32 -15.77
N PRO A 85 18.24 27.25 -15.85
CA PRO A 85 18.37 28.14 -17.00
C PRO A 85 19.05 27.46 -18.20
N ASP A 86 18.26 26.81 -19.05
CA ASP A 86 18.50 26.81 -20.50
C ASP A 86 17.27 27.41 -21.21
N ARG A 87 17.07 28.72 -21.02
CA ARG A 87 16.21 29.53 -21.89
C ARG A 87 16.91 29.69 -23.24
N SER A 88 17.06 28.61 -24.02
CA SER A 88 17.47 28.74 -25.44
C SER A 88 17.20 27.56 -26.37
N LYS A 89 16.67 26.41 -25.91
CA LYS A 89 16.38 25.28 -26.82
C LYS A 89 14.92 24.89 -26.81
N THR A 90 14.20 25.31 -27.84
CA THR A 90 12.94 24.69 -28.23
C THR A 90 13.18 23.17 -28.36
N PRO A 91 12.36 22.31 -27.73
CA PRO A 91 12.55 20.87 -27.83
C PRO A 91 12.54 20.45 -29.30
N LYS A 92 13.49 19.60 -29.69
CA LYS A 92 13.69 19.18 -31.08
C LYS A 92 12.48 18.41 -31.61
N HIS A 93 11.83 17.65 -30.74
CA HIS A 93 10.62 16.87 -31.00
C HIS A 93 9.54 17.24 -30.00
N THR A 94 8.28 17.15 -30.42
CA THR A 94 7.12 17.26 -29.52
C THR A 94 6.01 16.40 -30.10
N ASN A 95 5.52 15.46 -29.28
CA ASN A 95 4.45 14.55 -29.66
C ASN A 95 3.15 14.86 -28.89
N ARG A 96 2.15 13.98 -29.02
CA ARG A 96 0.81 14.20 -28.47
C ARG A 96 0.73 14.17 -26.96
N LEU A 97 1.69 13.49 -26.30
CA LEU A 97 1.70 13.38 -24.85
C LEU A 97 1.90 14.73 -24.14
N SER A 98 2.38 15.76 -24.85
CA SER A 98 2.47 17.14 -24.35
C SER A 98 1.12 17.75 -23.91
N LYS A 99 0.00 17.10 -24.22
CA LYS A 99 -1.36 17.51 -23.83
C LYS A 99 -1.94 16.71 -22.66
N GLU A 100 -1.23 15.70 -22.18
CA GLU A 100 -1.68 14.82 -21.10
C GLU A 100 -1.46 15.47 -19.73
N LYS A 101 -2.08 14.89 -18.69
CA LYS A 101 -1.89 15.32 -17.29
C LYS A 101 -0.99 14.39 -16.48
N SER A 102 -0.87 13.11 -16.87
CA SER A 102 0.07 12.17 -16.25
C SER A 102 1.50 12.71 -16.30
N SER A 103 2.15 12.79 -15.14
CA SER A 103 3.59 13.07 -15.06
C SER A 103 4.40 12.07 -15.89
N TYR A 104 4.02 10.79 -15.90
CA TYR A 104 4.71 9.77 -16.68
C TYR A 104 4.59 10.01 -18.19
N LEU A 105 3.39 10.31 -18.70
CA LEU A 105 3.21 10.59 -20.13
C LEU A 105 3.93 11.87 -20.55
N LEU A 106 3.88 12.91 -19.72
CA LEU A 106 4.54 14.18 -19.98
C LEU A 106 6.08 14.07 -20.03
N GLN A 107 6.69 13.17 -19.24
CA GLN A 107 8.12 12.88 -19.32
C GLN A 107 8.56 12.49 -20.74
N HIS A 108 7.70 11.77 -21.47
CA HIS A 108 7.99 11.29 -22.83
C HIS A 108 7.53 12.23 -23.96
N ALA A 109 7.00 13.41 -23.64
CA ALA A 109 6.40 14.32 -24.62
C ALA A 109 7.37 14.86 -25.67
N HIS A 110 8.67 14.82 -25.38
CA HIS A 110 9.72 15.40 -26.22
C HIS A 110 10.68 14.37 -26.82
N ASN A 111 10.35 13.08 -26.70
CA ASN A 111 11.17 12.00 -27.23
C ASN A 111 11.10 11.98 -28.77
N PRO A 112 12.14 11.51 -29.47
CA PRO A 112 12.13 11.31 -30.93
C PRO A 112 11.09 10.28 -31.42
N VAL A 113 10.46 9.54 -30.51
CA VAL A 113 9.34 8.64 -30.80
C VAL A 113 8.04 9.44 -30.91
N ASP A 114 7.27 9.24 -31.99
CA ASP A 114 5.91 9.80 -32.16
C ASP A 114 4.91 9.04 -31.28
N TRP A 115 4.91 9.37 -29.99
CA TRP A 115 4.02 8.76 -29.00
C TRP A 115 2.58 9.25 -29.11
N TYR A 116 1.66 8.31 -28.92
CA TYR A 116 0.23 8.54 -28.72
C TYR A 116 -0.15 8.11 -27.29
N PRO A 117 -1.09 8.82 -26.63
CA PRO A 117 -1.78 8.25 -25.49
C PRO A 117 -2.65 7.06 -25.93
N TRP A 118 -3.05 6.23 -24.98
CA TRP A 118 -4.00 5.15 -25.27
C TRP A 118 -5.37 5.73 -25.63
N GLY A 119 -5.82 5.53 -26.88
CA GLY A 119 -7.09 6.04 -27.33
C GLY A 119 -7.38 5.84 -28.82
N GLN A 120 -8.59 6.22 -29.22
CA GLN A 120 -9.14 5.92 -30.54
C GLN A 120 -8.29 6.48 -31.70
N GLU A 121 -7.66 7.65 -31.53
CA GLU A 121 -6.78 8.24 -32.56
C GLU A 121 -5.64 7.27 -32.93
N ALA A 122 -4.99 6.66 -31.94
CA ALA A 122 -3.92 5.70 -32.16
C ALA A 122 -4.42 4.42 -32.83
N PHE A 123 -5.59 3.93 -32.42
CA PHE A 123 -6.19 2.71 -32.95
C PHE A 123 -6.61 2.87 -34.41
N ASP A 124 -7.24 4.00 -34.75
CA ASP A 124 -7.65 4.32 -36.12
C ASP A 124 -6.45 4.53 -37.02
N LYS A 125 -5.38 5.15 -36.50
CA LYS A 125 -4.11 5.26 -37.22
C LYS A 125 -3.50 3.89 -37.50
N ALA A 126 -3.44 3.01 -36.50
CA ALA A 126 -2.87 1.67 -36.68
C ALA A 126 -3.64 0.86 -37.73
N LYS A 127 -4.98 0.96 -37.74
CA LYS A 127 -5.84 0.31 -38.73
C LYS A 127 -5.71 0.92 -40.13
N SER A 128 -5.71 2.24 -40.24
CA SER A 128 -5.66 2.93 -41.54
C SER A 128 -4.30 2.83 -42.22
N GLU A 129 -3.21 2.85 -41.45
CA GLU A 129 -1.84 2.70 -41.97
C GLU A 129 -1.38 1.24 -42.03
N ASP A 130 -2.19 0.32 -41.52
CA ASP A 130 -1.91 -1.12 -41.49
C ASP A 130 -0.58 -1.47 -40.78
N LYS A 131 -0.33 -0.76 -39.66
CA LYS A 131 0.90 -0.86 -38.88
C LYS A 131 0.66 -1.57 -37.54
N PRO A 132 1.60 -2.41 -37.09
CA PRO A 132 1.54 -2.94 -35.73
C PRO A 132 1.70 -1.80 -34.71
N ILE A 133 1.17 -2.03 -33.51
CA ILE A 133 1.29 -1.11 -32.39
C ILE A 133 2.48 -1.53 -31.54
N PHE A 134 3.30 -0.57 -31.12
CA PHE A 134 4.25 -0.74 -30.04
C PHE A 134 3.67 -0.10 -28.78
N LEU A 135 3.26 -0.94 -27.83
CA LEU A 135 2.71 -0.52 -26.54
C LEU A 135 3.83 -0.53 -25.49
N SER A 136 4.09 0.63 -24.88
CA SER A 136 4.99 0.76 -23.74
C SER A 136 4.22 1.22 -22.50
N VAL A 137 4.29 0.42 -21.43
CA VAL A 137 3.57 0.66 -20.17
C VAL A 137 4.56 0.84 -19.03
N GLY A 138 4.35 1.85 -18.19
CA GLY A 138 5.16 2.15 -17.00
C GLY A 138 4.50 3.19 -16.11
N TYR A 139 5.24 3.80 -15.19
CA TYR A 139 4.74 4.85 -14.28
C TYR A 139 5.89 5.76 -13.84
N SER A 140 5.55 6.94 -13.32
CA SER A 140 6.43 8.11 -13.20
C SER A 140 7.58 7.96 -12.20
N THR A 141 7.42 7.11 -11.18
CA THR A 141 8.39 6.92 -10.10
C THR A 141 9.27 5.68 -10.27
N CYS A 142 9.12 4.98 -11.40
CA CYS A 142 9.81 3.73 -11.68
C CYS A 142 11.22 3.95 -12.25
N HIS A 143 12.25 3.60 -11.49
CA HIS A 143 13.65 3.71 -11.93
C HIS A 143 13.91 3.01 -13.29
N TRP A 144 13.48 1.76 -13.46
CA TRP A 144 13.70 1.03 -14.71
C TRP A 144 12.97 1.62 -15.92
N CYS A 145 11.88 2.38 -15.70
CA CYS A 145 11.22 3.12 -16.78
C CYS A 145 12.09 4.30 -17.24
N HIS A 146 12.72 5.03 -16.31
CA HIS A 146 13.68 6.11 -16.61
C HIS A 146 14.91 5.59 -17.33
N VAL A 147 15.45 4.44 -16.89
CA VAL A 147 16.58 3.77 -17.57
C VAL A 147 16.22 3.45 -19.02
N MET A 148 15.06 2.84 -19.26
CA MET A 148 14.62 2.50 -20.63
C MET A 148 14.37 3.73 -21.49
N GLU A 149 13.82 4.79 -20.91
CA GLU A 149 13.66 6.05 -21.62
C GLU A 149 14.99 6.60 -22.10
N ARG A 150 15.90 6.87 -21.17
CA ARG A 150 17.19 7.49 -21.42
C ARG A 150 18.03 6.69 -22.39
N GLU A 151 18.07 5.37 -22.21
CA GLU A 151 18.90 4.50 -23.03
C GLU A 151 18.31 4.22 -24.42
N SER A 152 16.97 4.18 -24.54
CA SER A 152 16.31 3.68 -25.76
C SER A 152 15.34 4.66 -26.42
N PHE A 153 14.49 5.35 -25.67
CA PHE A 153 13.46 6.20 -26.26
C PHE A 153 13.96 7.60 -26.62
N GLU A 154 15.06 8.07 -26.02
CA GLU A 154 15.77 9.29 -26.42
C GLU A 154 16.74 9.09 -27.60
N ASP A 155 17.10 7.84 -27.93
CA ASP A 155 17.98 7.52 -29.06
C ASP A 155 17.27 7.80 -30.40
N GLU A 156 17.85 8.70 -31.21
CA GLU A 156 17.30 9.13 -32.49
C GLU A 156 17.18 8.00 -33.54
N GLU A 157 18.07 7.00 -33.50
CA GLU A 157 18.00 5.86 -34.40
C GLU A 157 16.83 4.95 -34.03
N ILE A 158 16.69 4.63 -32.74
CA ILE A 158 15.57 3.83 -32.22
C ILE A 158 14.24 4.58 -32.42
N GLY A 159 14.19 5.88 -32.10
CA GLY A 159 13.02 6.72 -32.29
C GLY A 159 12.54 6.76 -33.73
N LYS A 160 13.47 6.83 -34.69
CA LYS A 160 13.16 6.76 -36.13
C LYS A 160 12.64 5.38 -36.56
N ILE A 161 13.22 4.29 -36.04
CA ILE A 161 12.75 2.93 -36.33
C ILE A 161 11.33 2.75 -35.81
N LEU A 162 11.06 3.17 -34.57
CA LEU A 162 9.75 3.09 -33.94
C LEU A 162 8.70 3.88 -34.72
N SER A 163 8.89 5.19 -34.84
CA SER A 163 7.89 6.10 -35.46
C SER A 163 7.59 5.80 -36.92
N LYS A 164 8.56 5.24 -37.66
CA LYS A 164 8.35 4.90 -39.07
C LYS A 164 7.50 3.64 -39.24
N ASN A 165 7.69 2.63 -38.38
CA ASN A 165 7.19 1.28 -38.62
C ASN A 165 6.05 0.85 -37.69
N PHE A 166 5.85 1.56 -36.58
CA PHE A 166 4.84 1.23 -35.56
C PHE A 166 3.99 2.46 -35.24
N VAL A 167 2.76 2.22 -34.79
CA VAL A 167 2.03 3.22 -33.99
C VAL A 167 2.45 3.05 -32.55
N CYS A 168 3.16 4.03 -32.01
CA CYS A 168 3.77 3.94 -30.68
C CYS A 168 2.81 4.50 -29.63
N ILE A 169 2.35 3.67 -28.70
CA ILE A 169 1.43 4.05 -27.65
C ILE A 169 2.14 3.97 -26.30
N LYS A 170 2.05 5.05 -25.52
CA LYS A 170 2.59 5.14 -24.17
C LYS A 170 1.44 5.13 -23.17
N VAL A 171 1.58 4.33 -22.11
CA VAL A 171 0.53 4.15 -21.10
C VAL A 171 1.11 4.27 -19.70
N ASP A 172 0.51 5.16 -18.90
CA ASP A 172 0.69 5.17 -17.47
C ASP A 172 -0.18 4.06 -16.85
N ARG A 173 0.45 3.05 -16.24
CA ARG A 173 -0.28 1.94 -15.59
C ARG A 173 -1.16 2.41 -14.44
N GLU A 174 -0.82 3.54 -13.83
CA GLU A 174 -1.59 4.11 -12.73
C GLU A 174 -2.85 4.82 -13.21
N GLU A 175 -2.91 5.28 -14.48
CA GLU A 175 -4.13 5.83 -15.06
C GLU A 175 -4.97 4.76 -15.76
N ARG A 176 -4.29 3.75 -16.32
CA ARG A 176 -4.90 2.66 -17.09
C ARG A 176 -4.52 1.28 -16.55
N PRO A 177 -4.87 0.96 -15.30
CA PRO A 177 -4.65 -0.36 -14.73
C PRO A 177 -5.41 -1.47 -15.49
N ASP A 178 -6.51 -1.13 -16.15
CA ASP A 178 -7.25 -2.02 -17.05
C ASP A 178 -6.40 -2.50 -18.23
N VAL A 179 -5.67 -1.60 -18.88
CA VAL A 179 -4.76 -1.89 -19.98
C VAL A 179 -3.56 -2.68 -19.47
N ASP A 180 -2.94 -2.21 -18.38
CA ASP A 180 -1.78 -2.84 -17.76
C ASP A 180 -2.04 -4.31 -17.39
N LYS A 181 -3.16 -4.61 -16.71
CA LYS A 181 -3.51 -5.97 -16.28
C LYS A 181 -3.63 -6.95 -17.45
N VAL A 182 -4.28 -6.54 -18.54
CA VAL A 182 -4.45 -7.38 -19.74
C VAL A 182 -3.11 -7.76 -20.35
N TYR A 183 -2.26 -6.77 -20.58
CA TYR A 183 -0.98 -6.99 -21.27
C TYR A 183 0.10 -7.59 -20.35
N MET A 184 0.07 -7.31 -19.05
CA MET A 184 0.93 -7.96 -18.06
C MET A 184 0.60 -9.46 -17.97
N THR A 185 -0.68 -9.82 -17.99
CA THR A 185 -1.12 -11.23 -18.01
C THR A 185 -0.57 -11.94 -19.25
N PHE A 186 -0.60 -11.28 -20.42
CA PHE A 186 0.02 -11.81 -21.64
C PHE A 186 1.54 -12.00 -21.50
N VAL A 187 2.26 -11.03 -20.97
CA VAL A 187 3.73 -11.12 -20.79
C VAL A 187 4.09 -12.23 -19.81
N GLN A 188 3.38 -12.34 -18.69
CA GLN A 188 3.59 -13.41 -17.70
C GLN A 188 3.33 -14.80 -18.30
N ALA A 189 2.25 -14.96 -19.07
CA ALA A 189 1.90 -16.23 -19.69
C ALA A 189 2.90 -16.68 -20.77
N THR A 190 3.52 -15.73 -21.48
CA THR A 190 4.42 -16.02 -22.61
C THR A 190 5.90 -16.08 -22.23
N SER A 191 6.32 -15.33 -21.21
CA SER A 191 7.73 -15.22 -20.80
C SER A 191 8.04 -15.90 -19.45
N GLY A 192 7.02 -16.22 -18.64
CA GLY A 192 7.18 -16.78 -17.29
C GLY A 192 7.53 -15.75 -16.21
N GLY A 193 7.68 -14.47 -16.57
CA GLY A 193 7.93 -13.36 -15.66
C GLY A 193 7.19 -12.09 -16.10
N GLY A 194 7.24 -11.05 -15.27
CA GLY A 194 6.60 -9.78 -15.55
C GLY A 194 7.26 -8.64 -14.78
N GLY A 195 6.85 -7.41 -15.07
CA GLY A 195 7.39 -6.21 -14.44
C GLY A 195 7.41 -5.03 -15.41
N TRP A 196 7.71 -3.86 -14.87
CA TRP A 196 7.81 -2.62 -15.63
C TRP A 196 9.28 -2.20 -15.79
N PRO A 197 9.64 -1.52 -16.90
CA PRO A 197 8.79 -1.14 -18.02
C PRO A 197 8.34 -2.36 -18.83
N MET A 198 7.12 -2.31 -19.36
CA MET A 198 6.54 -3.38 -20.17
C MET A 198 6.48 -2.94 -21.63
N SER A 199 6.95 -3.81 -22.54
CA SER A 199 7.01 -3.57 -23.98
C SER A 199 6.28 -4.68 -24.73
N VAL A 200 5.19 -4.33 -25.42
CA VAL A 200 4.31 -5.30 -26.10
C VAL A 200 4.03 -4.85 -27.53
N TRP A 201 4.04 -5.80 -28.46
CA TRP A 201 3.68 -5.56 -29.85
C TRP A 201 2.32 -6.15 -30.14
N LEU A 202 1.44 -5.31 -30.67
CA LEU A 202 0.04 -5.62 -30.94
C LEU A 202 -0.25 -5.52 -32.43
N THR A 203 -1.22 -6.30 -32.88
CA THR A 203 -1.86 -6.09 -34.18
C THR A 203 -2.66 -4.76 -34.17
N PRO A 204 -3.08 -4.22 -35.34
CA PRO A 204 -3.94 -3.03 -35.42
C PRO A 204 -5.28 -3.14 -34.66
N ASP A 205 -5.72 -4.36 -34.35
CA ASP A 205 -6.90 -4.66 -33.53
C ASP A 205 -6.54 -5.07 -32.09
N LEU A 206 -5.39 -4.59 -31.60
CA LEU A 206 -4.94 -4.63 -30.20
C LEU A 206 -4.49 -6.01 -29.67
N ARG A 207 -4.57 -7.07 -30.47
CA ARG A 207 -4.18 -8.43 -30.03
C ARG A 207 -2.66 -8.52 -29.84
N PRO A 208 -2.17 -8.92 -28.66
CA PRO A 208 -0.73 -9.03 -28.41
C PRO A 208 -0.15 -10.27 -29.08
N PHE A 209 1.03 -10.15 -29.69
CA PHE A 209 1.72 -11.29 -30.31
C PHE A 209 3.17 -11.47 -29.83
N ILE A 210 3.84 -10.42 -29.34
CA ILE A 210 5.16 -10.47 -28.69
C ILE A 210 5.16 -9.51 -27.51
N GLY A 211 5.86 -9.86 -26.42
CA GLY A 211 6.05 -8.95 -25.29
C GLY A 211 7.22 -9.33 -24.40
N GLY A 212 7.63 -8.38 -23.58
CA GLY A 212 8.68 -8.52 -22.58
C GLY A 212 8.73 -7.31 -21.66
N THR A 213 9.68 -7.29 -20.75
CA THR A 213 9.89 -6.18 -19.82
C THR A 213 10.93 -5.21 -20.38
N TYR A 214 12.09 -5.10 -19.74
CA TYR A 214 13.20 -4.27 -20.17
C TYR A 214 13.98 -4.90 -21.34
N PHE A 215 14.22 -4.08 -22.38
CA PHE A 215 15.12 -4.41 -23.48
C PHE A 215 16.25 -3.37 -23.55
N PRO A 216 17.53 -3.75 -23.43
CA PRO A 216 18.63 -2.80 -23.58
C PRO A 216 18.67 -2.24 -25.00
N PRO A 217 19.22 -1.04 -25.25
CA PRO A 217 19.20 -0.44 -26.59
C PRO A 217 19.97 -1.26 -27.64
N ARG A 218 21.03 -1.95 -27.21
CA ARG A 218 21.94 -2.76 -28.04
C ARG A 218 22.04 -4.17 -27.48
N ASP A 219 22.47 -5.11 -28.31
CA ASP A 219 22.66 -6.50 -27.91
C ASP A 219 23.71 -6.59 -26.80
N SER A 220 23.40 -7.34 -25.72
CA SER A 220 24.32 -7.56 -24.61
C SER A 220 24.38 -9.05 -24.28
N GLY A 221 25.55 -9.66 -24.53
CA GLY A 221 25.76 -11.09 -24.37
C GLY A 221 24.76 -11.92 -25.18
N ARG A 222 23.92 -12.70 -24.50
CA ARG A 222 22.85 -13.52 -25.13
C ARG A 222 21.49 -12.82 -25.21
N ARG A 223 21.38 -11.57 -24.74
CA ARG A 223 20.12 -10.82 -24.74
C ARG A 223 20.07 -9.89 -25.96
N PRO A 224 19.08 -10.05 -26.86
CA PRO A 224 18.91 -9.12 -27.97
C PRO A 224 18.48 -7.76 -27.43
N GLY A 225 19.05 -6.69 -28.00
CA GLY A 225 18.65 -5.33 -27.71
C GLY A 225 17.38 -4.94 -28.45
N LEU A 226 16.74 -3.86 -28.01
CA LEU A 226 15.50 -3.33 -28.55
C LEU A 226 15.59 -3.13 -30.07
N LYS A 227 16.70 -2.57 -30.56
CA LYS A 227 16.93 -2.41 -32.01
C LYS A 227 16.81 -3.72 -32.78
N THR A 228 17.46 -4.78 -32.29
CA THR A 228 17.44 -6.11 -32.93
C THR A 228 16.04 -6.72 -32.88
N VAL A 229 15.32 -6.55 -31.76
CA VAL A 229 13.93 -7.00 -31.61
C VAL A 229 13.02 -6.28 -32.62
N LEU A 230 13.10 -4.95 -32.70
CA LEU A 230 12.29 -4.13 -33.61
C LEU A 230 12.48 -4.54 -35.08
N LEU A 231 13.73 -4.69 -35.54
CA LEU A 231 14.02 -5.07 -36.93
C LEU A 231 13.46 -6.45 -37.28
N ARG A 232 13.55 -7.41 -36.35
CA ARG A 232 12.98 -8.75 -36.55
C ARG A 232 11.45 -8.71 -36.62
N ILE A 233 10.81 -7.91 -35.78
CA ILE A 233 9.34 -7.78 -35.79
C ILE A 233 8.88 -7.16 -37.11
N ILE A 234 9.57 -6.13 -37.61
CA ILE A 234 9.26 -5.51 -38.91
C ILE A 234 9.34 -6.55 -40.04
N GLU A 235 10.42 -7.34 -40.07
CA GLU A 235 10.59 -8.41 -41.07
C GLU A 235 9.46 -9.44 -40.98
N GLN A 236 9.10 -9.88 -39.77
CA GLN A 236 8.03 -10.86 -39.58
C GLN A 236 6.64 -10.29 -39.91
N TRP A 237 6.39 -9.01 -39.64
CA TRP A 237 5.14 -8.35 -40.02
C TRP A 237 4.96 -8.28 -41.53
N GLN A 238 6.05 -8.05 -42.28
CA GLN A 238 6.01 -7.99 -43.75
C GLN A 238 5.92 -9.38 -44.40
N SER A 239 6.61 -10.38 -43.85
CA SER A 239 6.76 -11.70 -44.49
C SER A 239 5.80 -12.77 -43.98
N ASN A 240 5.35 -12.68 -42.72
CA ASN A 240 4.62 -13.76 -42.02
C ASN A 240 3.41 -13.24 -41.21
N ARG A 241 2.74 -12.18 -41.67
CA ARG A 241 1.65 -11.52 -40.94
C ARG A 241 0.56 -12.46 -40.43
N GLU A 242 0.00 -13.31 -41.30
CA GLU A 242 -1.07 -14.24 -40.93
C GLU A 242 -0.66 -15.16 -39.77
N THR A 243 0.63 -15.51 -39.69
CA THR A 243 1.17 -16.31 -38.58
C THR A 243 1.21 -15.52 -37.27
N LEU A 244 1.55 -14.23 -37.31
CA LEU A 244 1.54 -13.36 -36.13
C LEU A 244 0.12 -13.12 -35.62
N GLU A 245 -0.82 -12.81 -36.52
CA GLU A 245 -2.23 -12.59 -36.16
C GLU A 245 -2.87 -13.85 -35.58
N SER A 246 -2.67 -15.01 -36.24
CA SER A 246 -3.16 -16.30 -35.72
C SER A 246 -2.46 -16.74 -34.43
N SER A 247 -1.23 -16.29 -34.17
CA SER A 247 -0.57 -16.50 -32.89
C SER A 247 -1.20 -15.63 -31.80
N GLY A 248 -1.45 -14.35 -32.08
CA GLY A 248 -2.12 -13.43 -31.16
C GLY A 248 -3.51 -13.94 -30.77
N GLU A 249 -4.31 -14.40 -31.75
CA GLU A 249 -5.64 -14.97 -31.49
C GLU A 249 -5.57 -16.20 -30.57
N ARG A 250 -4.64 -17.13 -30.85
CA ARG A 250 -4.48 -18.34 -30.03
C ARG A 250 -4.04 -18.03 -28.61
N VAL A 251 -3.15 -17.06 -28.41
CA VAL A 251 -2.73 -16.66 -27.06
C VAL A 251 -3.89 -15.98 -26.34
N LEU A 252 -4.62 -15.09 -27.00
CA LEU A 252 -5.75 -14.40 -26.42
C LEU A 252 -6.86 -15.38 -25.98
N GLU A 253 -7.19 -16.37 -26.82
CA GLU A 253 -8.15 -17.42 -26.48
C GLU A 253 -7.66 -18.31 -25.33
N ALA A 254 -6.36 -18.61 -25.25
CA ALA A 254 -5.78 -19.31 -24.13
C ALA A 254 -5.82 -18.49 -22.83
N LEU A 255 -5.60 -17.17 -22.92
CA LEU A 255 -5.73 -16.24 -21.80
C LEU A 255 -7.17 -16.14 -21.33
N ARG A 256 -8.16 -16.05 -22.23
CA ARG A 256 -9.60 -16.08 -21.89
C ARG A 256 -9.92 -17.29 -21.03
N LYS A 257 -9.52 -18.48 -21.48
CA LYS A 257 -9.76 -19.73 -20.74
C LYS A 257 -8.97 -19.83 -19.43
N GLY A 258 -7.75 -19.29 -19.41
CA GLY A 258 -6.88 -19.34 -18.23
C GLY A 258 -7.22 -18.32 -17.14
N THR A 259 -7.95 -17.26 -17.49
CA THR A 259 -8.35 -16.17 -16.58
C THR A 259 -9.85 -16.17 -16.27
N GLU A 260 -10.60 -17.13 -16.81
CA GLU A 260 -12.01 -17.30 -16.51
C GLU A 260 -12.18 -17.74 -15.06
N ILE A 261 -12.85 -16.89 -14.29
CA ILE A 261 -13.17 -17.14 -12.88
C ILE A 261 -14.67 -17.16 -12.76
N SER A 262 -15.21 -18.34 -12.48
CA SER A 262 -16.64 -18.56 -12.30
C SER A 262 -16.88 -19.74 -11.36
N ALA A 263 -17.99 -19.69 -10.65
CA ALA A 263 -18.45 -20.83 -9.86
C ALA A 263 -19.04 -21.90 -10.77
N SER A 264 -18.67 -23.17 -10.56
CA SER A 264 -19.33 -24.29 -11.22
C SER A 264 -20.77 -24.47 -10.68
N PRO A 265 -21.73 -24.95 -11.49
CA PRO A 265 -23.08 -25.22 -11.00
C PRO A 265 -23.09 -26.19 -9.81
N GLY A 266 -23.66 -25.77 -8.68
CA GLY A 266 -23.70 -26.56 -7.45
C GLY A 266 -22.42 -26.52 -6.61
N GLU A 267 -21.41 -25.75 -7.03
CA GLU A 267 -20.24 -25.48 -6.20
C GLU A 267 -20.63 -24.69 -4.95
N THR A 268 -19.94 -24.96 -3.86
CA THR A 268 -20.20 -24.33 -2.55
C THR A 268 -18.94 -23.69 -2.05
N LEU A 269 -19.10 -22.67 -1.20
CA LEU A 269 -18.00 -21.99 -0.52
C LEU A 269 -17.07 -23.03 0.14
N PRO A 270 -15.74 -22.91 -0.04
CA PRO A 270 -14.81 -23.84 0.55
C PRO A 270 -14.79 -23.72 2.09
N SER A 271 -14.41 -24.82 2.73
CA SER A 271 -14.26 -24.91 4.19
C SER A 271 -13.25 -23.87 4.69
N SER A 272 -13.72 -22.94 5.53
CA SER A 272 -12.88 -21.88 6.10
C SER A 272 -11.68 -22.45 6.87
N PRO A 273 -11.83 -23.43 7.79
CA PRO A 273 -10.69 -24.04 8.46
C PRO A 273 -9.65 -24.61 7.49
N ASP A 274 -10.08 -25.29 6.42
CA ASP A 274 -9.15 -25.93 5.47
C ASP A 274 -8.36 -24.90 4.66
N VAL A 275 -9.05 -23.88 4.13
CA VAL A 275 -8.43 -22.80 3.35
C VAL A 275 -7.49 -21.97 4.23
N ALA A 276 -7.93 -21.60 5.43
CA ALA A 276 -7.12 -20.80 6.37
C ALA A 276 -5.88 -21.57 6.83
N ASN A 277 -6.02 -22.86 7.19
CA ASN A 277 -4.87 -23.68 7.58
C ASN A 277 -3.89 -23.87 6.42
N ARG A 278 -4.37 -24.07 5.19
CA ARG A 278 -3.50 -24.19 4.01
C ARG A 278 -2.77 -22.88 3.71
N CYS A 279 -3.45 -21.75 3.80
CA CYS A 279 -2.82 -20.43 3.63
C CYS A 279 -1.72 -20.20 4.67
N TYR A 280 -2.00 -20.48 5.94
CA TYR A 280 -1.02 -20.43 7.03
C TYR A 280 0.17 -21.35 6.75
N GLN A 281 -0.06 -22.61 6.36
CA GLN A 281 1.02 -23.57 6.06
C GLN A 281 1.91 -23.09 4.91
N GLN A 282 1.33 -22.51 3.86
CA GLN A 282 2.09 -21.96 2.74
C GLN A 282 2.95 -20.77 3.16
N LEU A 283 2.42 -19.86 3.97
CA LEU A 283 3.18 -18.73 4.53
C LEU A 283 4.26 -19.17 5.51
N ALA A 284 3.94 -20.11 6.42
CA ALA A 284 4.90 -20.66 7.36
C ALA A 284 6.06 -21.37 6.64
N HIS A 285 5.79 -22.02 5.51
CA HIS A 285 6.83 -22.66 4.70
C HIS A 285 7.74 -21.67 3.97
N SER A 286 7.23 -20.49 3.60
CA SER A 286 7.99 -19.46 2.91
C SER A 286 8.56 -18.38 3.84
N TYR A 287 8.31 -18.49 5.15
CA TYR A 287 8.75 -17.53 6.15
C TYR A 287 10.27 -17.59 6.35
N GLU A 288 10.89 -16.42 6.39
CA GLU A 288 12.32 -16.29 6.65
C GLU A 288 12.58 -15.94 8.12
N GLU A 289 13.23 -16.84 8.85
CA GLU A 289 13.44 -16.66 10.29
C GLU A 289 14.42 -15.55 10.66
N GLU A 290 15.45 -15.29 9.83
CA GLU A 290 16.53 -14.36 10.15
C GLU A 290 16.07 -12.89 10.06
N TYR A 291 15.40 -12.53 8.97
CA TYR A 291 14.99 -11.14 8.73
C TYR A 291 13.46 -10.96 8.63
N GLY A 292 12.66 -12.00 8.83
CA GLY A 292 11.22 -11.95 8.60
C GLY A 292 10.85 -11.80 7.11
N GLY A 293 9.55 -11.77 6.82
CA GLY A 293 9.04 -11.80 5.45
C GLY A 293 8.77 -13.22 4.93
N PHE A 294 8.16 -13.31 3.75
CA PHE A 294 7.59 -14.55 3.21
C PHE A 294 8.13 -14.95 1.82
N ARG A 295 9.20 -14.29 1.37
CA ARG A 295 9.91 -14.53 0.11
C ARG A 295 11.37 -14.11 0.27
N GLU A 296 12.22 -14.64 -0.61
CA GLU A 296 13.59 -14.16 -0.77
C GLU A 296 13.64 -12.75 -1.41
N ALA A 297 14.84 -12.24 -1.64
CA ALA A 297 15.10 -10.99 -2.35
C ALA A 297 14.59 -11.02 -3.82
N PRO A 298 13.96 -9.93 -4.34
CA PRO A 298 13.59 -8.71 -3.62
C PRO A 298 12.38 -8.91 -2.69
N LYS A 299 12.39 -8.21 -1.54
CA LYS A 299 11.35 -8.31 -0.51
C LYS A 299 10.35 -7.16 -0.55
N PHE A 300 9.08 -7.51 -0.69
CA PHE A 300 7.95 -6.60 -0.60
C PHE A 300 7.28 -6.68 0.78
N PRO A 301 6.76 -5.57 1.34
CA PRO A 301 6.09 -5.60 2.65
C PRO A 301 4.85 -6.49 2.71
N SER A 302 4.12 -6.62 1.59
CA SER A 302 2.90 -7.44 1.42
C SER A 302 1.95 -7.47 2.63
N PRO A 303 1.36 -6.31 3.04
CA PRO A 303 0.57 -6.21 4.28
C PRO A 303 -0.61 -7.17 4.36
N VAL A 304 -1.18 -7.60 3.23
CA VAL A 304 -2.25 -8.61 3.15
C VAL A 304 -1.89 -9.94 3.84
N ASN A 305 -0.64 -10.39 3.74
CA ASN A 305 -0.16 -11.60 4.43
C ASN A 305 -0.18 -11.40 5.94
N LEU A 306 0.25 -10.22 6.40
CA LEU A 306 0.32 -9.87 7.81
C LEU A 306 -1.09 -9.76 8.41
N MET A 307 -2.01 -9.12 7.69
CA MET A 307 -3.42 -9.00 8.09
C MET A 307 -4.12 -10.36 8.15
N PHE A 308 -3.82 -11.27 7.21
CA PHE A 308 -4.31 -12.65 7.26
C PHE A 308 -3.78 -13.38 8.49
N LEU A 309 -2.47 -13.37 8.74
CA LEU A 309 -1.87 -14.07 9.89
C LEU A 309 -2.37 -13.55 11.24
N MET A 310 -2.60 -12.23 11.38
CA MET A 310 -3.25 -11.69 12.58
C MET A 310 -4.69 -12.16 12.73
N SER A 311 -5.44 -12.25 11.63
CA SER A 311 -6.82 -12.79 11.65
C SER A 311 -6.81 -14.29 11.99
N PHE A 312 -5.86 -15.05 11.47
CA PHE A 312 -5.63 -16.46 11.78
C PHE A 312 -5.27 -16.66 13.26
N TRP A 313 -4.37 -15.85 13.81
CA TRP A 313 -4.07 -15.83 15.25
C TRP A 313 -5.32 -15.54 16.09
N ALA A 314 -6.13 -14.56 15.69
CA ALA A 314 -7.29 -14.13 16.48
C ALA A 314 -8.33 -15.24 16.68
N VAL A 315 -8.49 -16.14 15.70
CA VAL A 315 -9.37 -17.31 15.82
C VAL A 315 -8.68 -18.54 16.41
N ASN A 316 -7.35 -18.60 16.39
CA ASN A 316 -6.53 -19.74 16.87
C ASN A 316 -5.65 -19.39 18.10
N ARG A 317 -6.07 -18.44 18.95
CA ARG A 317 -5.22 -17.89 20.03
C ARG A 317 -4.61 -18.93 20.98
N ALA A 318 -5.28 -20.06 21.18
CA ALA A 318 -4.86 -21.11 22.09
C ALA A 318 -3.95 -22.17 21.44
N SER A 319 -3.72 -22.12 20.12
CA SER A 319 -2.89 -23.09 19.41
C SER A 319 -1.44 -22.60 19.25
N SER A 320 -0.53 -23.55 19.08
CA SER A 320 0.86 -23.29 18.70
C SER A 320 0.97 -22.53 17.38
N GLU A 321 0.13 -22.87 16.41
CA GLU A 321 0.09 -22.29 15.09
C GLU A 321 -0.40 -20.84 15.14
N GLY A 322 -1.37 -20.52 15.99
CA GLY A 322 -1.80 -19.15 16.22
C GLY A 322 -0.67 -18.32 16.83
N ALA A 323 -0.01 -18.82 17.86
CA ALA A 323 1.14 -18.15 18.48
C ALA A 323 2.28 -17.91 17.49
N GLU A 324 2.56 -18.89 16.63
CA GLU A 324 3.58 -18.80 15.58
C GLU A 324 3.20 -17.79 14.48
N ALA A 325 1.94 -17.77 14.04
CA ALA A 325 1.43 -16.77 13.11
C ALA A 325 1.65 -15.34 13.61
N LEU A 326 1.33 -15.09 14.89
CA LEU A 326 1.58 -13.78 15.50
C LEU A 326 3.08 -13.47 15.59
N ARG A 327 3.92 -14.45 15.95
CA ARG A 327 5.37 -14.28 16.00
C ARG A 327 5.94 -13.85 14.65
N MET A 328 5.55 -14.52 13.56
CA MET A 328 5.99 -14.19 12.20
C MET A 328 5.63 -12.75 11.82
N VAL A 329 4.40 -12.31 12.14
CA VAL A 329 3.93 -10.95 11.86
C VAL A 329 4.75 -9.92 12.63
N LEU A 330 4.82 -10.06 13.95
CA LEU A 330 5.51 -9.07 14.80
C LEU A 330 7.00 -9.03 14.49
N HIS A 331 7.62 -10.17 14.17
CA HIS A 331 9.02 -10.18 13.74
C HIS A 331 9.21 -9.44 12.42
N THR A 332 8.42 -9.76 11.39
CA THR A 332 8.51 -9.12 10.06
C THR A 332 8.33 -7.60 10.16
N LEU A 333 7.31 -7.13 10.88
CA LEU A 333 7.07 -5.70 11.06
C LEU A 333 8.21 -5.00 11.82
N ARG A 334 8.85 -5.66 12.80
CA ARG A 334 10.03 -5.10 13.47
C ARG A 334 11.21 -5.00 12.52
N MET A 335 11.47 -6.05 11.74
CA MET A 335 12.60 -6.05 10.80
C MET A 335 12.43 -5.01 9.71
N MET A 336 11.22 -4.81 9.20
CA MET A 336 10.91 -3.69 8.28
C MET A 336 11.11 -2.33 8.95
N ALA A 337 10.61 -2.13 10.17
CA ALA A 337 10.71 -0.84 10.88
C ALA A 337 12.15 -0.46 11.24
N LEU A 338 13.04 -1.46 11.39
CA LEU A 338 14.45 -1.30 11.69
C LEU A 338 15.34 -1.32 10.43
N GLY A 339 14.78 -1.76 9.29
CA GLY A 339 15.45 -1.85 8.00
C GLY A 339 15.57 -0.51 7.28
N GLY A 340 16.42 -0.45 6.26
CA GLY A 340 16.57 0.74 5.40
C GLY A 340 15.41 0.96 4.43
N ILE A 341 14.47 0.02 4.32
CA ILE A 341 13.17 0.25 3.70
C ILE A 341 12.33 1.31 4.48
N HIS A 342 12.58 1.49 5.78
CA HIS A 342 11.98 2.56 6.56
C HIS A 342 12.91 3.78 6.57
N ASP A 343 12.41 4.92 6.09
CA ASP A 343 13.19 6.14 6.02
C ASP A 343 13.40 6.75 7.41
N HIS A 344 14.55 6.44 8.02
CA HIS A 344 14.89 6.91 9.35
C HIS A 344 15.12 8.43 9.49
N VAL A 345 15.14 9.21 8.41
CA VAL A 345 15.32 10.67 8.47
C VAL A 345 14.01 11.40 8.24
N ALA A 346 13.28 11.03 7.17
CA ALA A 346 12.08 11.71 6.74
C ALA A 346 10.82 10.84 6.82
N GLN A 347 10.84 9.72 7.55
CA GLN A 347 9.66 8.91 7.84
C GLN A 347 9.03 8.22 6.62
N GLY A 348 8.14 7.26 6.87
CA GLY A 348 7.46 6.49 5.84
C GLY A 348 8.35 5.41 5.19
N PHE A 349 7.72 4.55 4.39
CA PHE A 349 8.37 3.38 3.80
C PHE A 349 8.66 3.54 2.31
N HIS A 350 9.83 3.10 1.89
CA HIS A 350 10.11 2.80 0.49
C HIS A 350 9.35 1.52 0.07
N ARG A 351 9.12 1.36 -1.24
CA ARG A 351 8.20 0.32 -1.74
C ARG A 351 8.65 -1.11 -1.47
N TYR A 352 9.93 -1.41 -1.69
CA TYR A 352 10.48 -2.74 -1.48
C TYR A 352 12.01 -2.72 -1.28
N SER A 353 12.54 -3.80 -0.72
CA SER A 353 13.97 -4.02 -0.52
C SER A 353 14.54 -4.91 -1.61
N THR A 354 15.68 -4.54 -2.18
CA THR A 354 16.42 -5.37 -3.16
C THR A 354 17.08 -6.57 -2.50
N ASP A 355 17.42 -6.47 -1.21
CA ASP A 355 17.99 -7.58 -0.43
C ASP A 355 17.01 -8.18 0.59
N SER A 356 17.41 -9.32 1.19
CA SER A 356 16.62 -10.04 2.17
C SER A 356 16.63 -9.41 3.57
N SER A 357 17.58 -8.55 3.89
CA SER A 357 17.72 -7.94 5.22
C SER A 357 16.89 -6.66 5.41
N TRP A 358 16.03 -6.33 4.44
CA TRP A 358 15.27 -5.07 4.39
C TRP A 358 16.18 -3.83 4.36
N HIS A 359 17.42 -3.96 3.86
CA HIS A 359 18.42 -2.90 3.96
C HIS A 359 18.38 -1.94 2.78
N VAL A 360 18.60 -2.39 1.56
CA VAL A 360 18.71 -1.53 0.37
C VAL A 360 17.34 -1.42 -0.30
N PRO A 361 16.67 -0.26 -0.28
CA PRO A 361 15.38 -0.10 -0.94
C PRO A 361 15.53 0.20 -2.43
N HIS A 362 14.46 -0.04 -3.19
CA HIS A 362 14.10 0.87 -4.28
C HIS A 362 13.38 2.07 -3.69
N PHE A 363 13.90 3.28 -3.92
CA PHE A 363 13.60 4.44 -3.07
C PHE A 363 12.24 5.10 -3.33
N GLU A 364 11.47 4.60 -4.31
CA GLU A 364 10.10 5.04 -4.56
C GLU A 364 9.23 4.86 -3.30
N LYS A 365 8.39 5.86 -3.00
CA LYS A 365 7.42 5.80 -1.90
C LYS A 365 6.01 5.94 -2.45
N MET A 366 5.22 4.90 -2.29
CA MET A 366 3.88 4.80 -2.89
C MET A 366 2.79 4.98 -1.83
N LEU A 367 1.74 5.74 -2.14
CA LEU A 367 0.65 6.02 -1.19
C LEU A 367 -0.07 4.75 -0.72
N TYR A 368 -0.30 3.79 -1.63
CA TYR A 368 -0.98 2.54 -1.28
C TYR A 368 -0.17 1.68 -0.30
N ASP A 369 1.17 1.72 -0.35
CA ASP A 369 2.03 1.03 0.61
C ASP A 369 1.93 1.70 1.98
N GLN A 370 1.99 3.03 2.03
CA GLN A 370 1.81 3.78 3.28
C GLN A 370 0.46 3.45 3.93
N GLY A 371 -0.63 3.43 3.15
CA GLY A 371 -1.99 3.23 3.68
C GLY A 371 -2.15 1.86 4.31
N GLN A 372 -1.70 0.83 3.59
CA GLN A 372 -1.76 -0.54 4.09
C GLN A 372 -0.81 -0.78 5.27
N LEU A 373 0.40 -0.19 5.25
CA LEU A 373 1.35 -0.31 6.35
C LEU A 373 0.87 0.39 7.62
N ALA A 374 0.29 1.59 7.52
CA ALA A 374 -0.32 2.27 8.66
C ALA A 374 -1.36 1.38 9.35
N VAL A 375 -2.20 0.71 8.56
CA VAL A 375 -3.19 -0.26 9.04
C VAL A 375 -2.54 -1.50 9.67
N ALA A 376 -1.52 -2.08 9.04
CA ALA A 376 -0.83 -3.26 9.57
C ALA A 376 -0.12 -2.96 10.90
N TYR A 377 0.59 -1.84 10.99
CA TYR A 377 1.31 -1.41 12.19
C TYR A 377 0.35 -1.07 13.34
N ILE A 378 -0.74 -0.33 13.10
CA ILE A 378 -1.70 -0.07 14.18
C ILE A 378 -2.41 -1.34 14.65
N THR A 379 -2.67 -2.29 13.72
CA THR A 379 -3.21 -3.60 14.08
C THR A 379 -2.22 -4.39 14.94
N ALA A 380 -0.92 -4.36 14.60
CA ALA A 380 0.13 -4.97 15.40
C ALA A 380 0.18 -4.40 16.83
N TYR A 381 0.01 -3.07 16.98
CA TYR A 381 -0.13 -2.44 18.29
C TYR A 381 -1.36 -2.95 19.08
N GLN A 382 -2.52 -3.10 18.43
CA GLN A 382 -3.72 -3.62 19.09
C GLN A 382 -3.54 -5.07 19.60
N VAL A 383 -2.75 -5.90 18.91
CA VAL A 383 -2.54 -7.31 19.30
C VAL A 383 -1.40 -7.50 20.30
N SER A 384 -0.33 -6.70 20.23
CA SER A 384 0.85 -6.87 21.09
C SER A 384 0.95 -5.87 22.24
N GLY A 385 0.38 -4.68 22.08
CA GLY A 385 0.56 -3.54 22.99
C GLY A 385 1.93 -2.85 22.89
N GLU A 386 2.80 -3.23 21.95
CA GLU A 386 4.14 -2.66 21.81
C GLU A 386 4.09 -1.27 21.14
N CYS A 387 4.56 -0.25 21.86
CA CYS A 387 4.52 1.15 21.40
C CYS A 387 5.25 1.38 20.06
N LEU A 388 6.30 0.60 19.76
CA LEU A 388 7.01 0.65 18.47
C LEU A 388 6.04 0.65 17.28
N PHE A 389 5.03 -0.23 17.30
CA PHE A 389 4.10 -0.34 16.17
C PHE A 389 3.15 0.86 16.07
N ALA A 390 2.73 1.44 17.21
CA ALA A 390 1.94 2.67 17.20
C ALA A 390 2.77 3.86 16.71
N ASP A 391 4.05 3.93 17.08
CA ASP A 391 4.95 5.00 16.67
C ASP A 391 5.24 4.94 15.17
N VAL A 392 5.47 3.74 14.62
CA VAL A 392 5.64 3.55 13.17
C VAL A 392 4.34 3.87 12.41
N ALA A 393 3.17 3.54 12.94
CA ALA A 393 1.91 3.94 12.31
C ALA A 393 1.75 5.47 12.26
N ARG A 394 2.12 6.20 13.33
CA ARG A 394 2.14 7.68 13.33
C ARG A 394 3.19 8.24 12.38
N ASP A 395 4.35 7.61 12.32
CA ASP A 395 5.47 7.96 11.43
C ASP A 395 5.02 8.00 9.96
N VAL A 396 4.36 6.92 9.52
CA VAL A 396 3.78 6.82 8.18
C VAL A 396 2.78 7.95 7.90
N LEU A 397 1.86 8.22 8.82
CA LEU A 397 0.85 9.27 8.63
C LEU A 397 1.44 10.69 8.70
N LEU A 398 2.55 10.88 9.41
CA LEU A 398 3.29 12.13 9.44
C LEU A 398 3.95 12.41 8.09
N TYR A 399 4.62 11.41 7.50
CA TYR A 399 5.17 11.49 6.14
C TYR A 399 4.07 11.83 5.13
N VAL A 400 2.97 11.07 5.10
CA VAL A 400 1.87 11.30 4.15
C VAL A 400 1.25 12.69 4.32
N SER A 401 1.08 13.15 5.57
CA SER A 401 0.54 14.50 5.84
C SER A 401 1.45 15.63 5.36
N ARG A 402 2.77 15.41 5.36
CA ARG A 402 3.77 16.42 5.00
C ARG A 402 4.09 16.41 3.50
N ASP A 403 4.29 15.25 2.91
CA ASP A 403 4.92 15.11 1.59
C ASP A 403 3.94 14.61 0.50
N LEU A 404 2.93 13.80 0.86
CA LEU A 404 1.95 13.24 -0.09
C LEU A 404 0.54 13.82 0.08
N SER A 405 0.40 15.07 0.53
CA SER A 405 -0.90 15.68 0.80
C SER A 405 -1.15 16.97 0.02
N ASP A 406 -2.38 17.11 -0.46
CA ASP A 406 -2.91 18.32 -1.07
C ASP A 406 -3.73 19.14 -0.07
N LYS A 407 -3.77 20.47 -0.24
CA LYS A 407 -4.56 21.38 0.61
C LYS A 407 -6.08 21.16 0.51
N SER A 408 -6.55 20.61 -0.61
CA SER A 408 -7.96 20.22 -0.82
C SER A 408 -8.37 19.00 0.03
N GLY A 409 -7.42 18.27 0.61
CA GLY A 409 -7.68 17.08 1.42
C GLY A 409 -7.31 15.77 0.75
N GLY A 410 -7.05 15.77 -0.56
CA GLY A 410 -6.56 14.61 -1.30
C GLY A 410 -5.12 14.24 -0.96
N PHE A 411 -4.71 13.06 -1.40
CA PHE A 411 -3.35 12.54 -1.29
C PHE A 411 -2.75 12.23 -2.66
N TYR A 412 -1.51 12.65 -2.86
CA TYR A 412 -0.73 12.40 -4.07
C TYR A 412 -0.27 10.94 -4.15
N SER A 413 -0.04 10.43 -5.35
CA SER A 413 0.15 9.01 -5.60
C SER A 413 1.51 8.51 -5.12
N ALA A 414 2.59 9.24 -5.41
CA ALA A 414 3.95 8.74 -5.13
C ALA A 414 5.05 9.82 -5.14
N GLU A 415 6.18 9.47 -4.53
CA GLU A 415 7.48 10.16 -4.62
C GLU A 415 8.47 9.28 -5.41
N ASP A 416 9.18 9.89 -6.36
CA ASP A 416 10.14 9.26 -7.29
C ASP A 416 11.32 8.61 -6.55
N ALA A 417 11.83 7.50 -7.09
CA ALA A 417 13.06 6.88 -6.59
C ALA A 417 14.30 7.73 -6.91
N ASP A 418 14.24 8.46 -8.03
CA ASP A 418 15.37 9.17 -8.61
C ASP A 418 15.35 10.67 -8.26
N SER A 419 16.52 11.19 -7.90
CA SER A 419 16.72 12.62 -7.60
C SER A 419 18.09 13.09 -8.05
N PHE A 420 18.27 14.40 -8.18
CA PHE A 420 19.59 14.95 -8.48
C PHE A 420 20.47 14.90 -7.22
N PRO A 421 21.70 14.35 -7.29
CA PRO A 421 22.60 14.33 -6.14
C PRO A 421 22.94 15.73 -5.59
N THR A 422 23.06 16.72 -6.46
CA THR A 422 23.34 18.13 -6.13
C THR A 422 22.56 19.05 -7.07
N VAL A 423 22.44 20.33 -6.73
CA VAL A 423 21.73 21.31 -7.58
C VAL A 423 22.44 21.56 -8.91
N GLU A 424 23.74 21.26 -9.00
CA GLU A 424 24.54 21.34 -10.23
C GLU A 424 24.52 20.05 -11.06
N SER A 425 23.94 18.96 -10.54
CA SER A 425 23.89 17.68 -11.25
C SER A 425 23.00 17.75 -12.47
N THR A 426 23.45 17.16 -13.58
CA THR A 426 22.68 17.06 -14.83
C THR A 426 21.99 15.72 -15.02
N GLU A 427 22.28 14.75 -14.15
CA GLU A 427 21.72 13.40 -14.17
C GLU A 427 21.19 13.06 -12.78
N LYS A 428 19.99 12.45 -12.73
CA LYS A 428 19.44 11.88 -11.51
C LYS A 428 20.14 10.55 -11.19
N ARG A 429 20.02 10.12 -9.94
CA ARG A 429 20.43 8.78 -9.44
C ARG A 429 19.38 8.26 -8.47
N GLU A 430 19.20 6.94 -8.43
CA GLU A 430 18.32 6.30 -7.45
C GLU A 430 18.81 6.58 -6.03
N GLY A 431 17.89 7.00 -5.15
CA GLY A 431 18.16 7.18 -3.72
C GLY A 431 19.04 8.37 -3.33
N ALA A 432 19.52 9.18 -4.29
CA ALA A 432 20.42 10.33 -4.04
C ALA A 432 19.93 11.28 -2.93
N PHE A 433 18.62 11.49 -2.82
CA PHE A 433 18.00 12.29 -1.77
C PHE A 433 18.14 11.69 -0.35
N CYS A 434 18.16 10.36 -0.25
CA CYS A 434 18.01 9.62 1.00
C CYS A 434 19.33 9.10 1.60
N VAL A 435 20.37 8.95 0.78
CA VAL A 435 21.64 8.32 1.19
C VAL A 435 22.71 9.31 1.66
N TRP A 436 23.72 8.79 2.37
CA TRP A 436 24.74 9.59 3.05
C TRP A 436 26.13 8.99 2.93
N THR A 437 27.14 9.84 2.75
CA THR A 437 28.53 9.46 2.96
C THR A 437 28.89 9.52 4.46
N ALA A 438 29.88 8.72 4.88
CA ALA A 438 30.40 8.81 6.26
C ALA A 438 31.01 10.19 6.57
N GLY A 439 31.57 10.85 5.55
CA GLY A 439 32.10 12.22 5.64
C GLY A 439 31.03 13.22 6.03
N GLU A 440 29.91 13.26 5.30
CA GLU A 440 28.77 14.14 5.59
C GLU A 440 28.25 13.94 7.03
N ILE A 441 28.09 12.69 7.47
CA ILE A 441 27.60 12.42 8.83
C ILE A 441 28.55 12.98 9.90
N ARG A 442 29.87 12.88 9.70
CA ARG A 442 30.86 13.43 10.63
C ARG A 442 30.87 14.95 10.66
N GLU A 443 30.70 15.58 9.51
CA GLU A 443 30.62 17.04 9.38
C GLU A 443 29.35 17.61 10.03
N LEU A 444 28.22 16.91 9.90
CA LEU A 444 26.93 17.34 10.44
C LEU A 444 26.78 17.10 11.94
N LEU A 445 27.47 16.11 12.49
CA LEU A 445 27.35 15.69 13.89
C LEU A 445 28.70 15.77 14.65
N PRO A 446 29.39 16.93 14.67
CA PRO A 446 30.74 17.05 15.22
C PRO A 446 30.77 17.12 16.75
N ASP A 447 29.61 17.34 17.39
CA ASP A 447 29.49 17.61 18.81
C ASP A 447 30.04 16.47 19.67
N ILE A 448 30.95 16.79 20.60
CA ILE A 448 31.49 15.82 21.56
C ILE A 448 30.43 15.49 22.61
N VAL A 449 30.19 14.19 22.83
CA VAL A 449 29.20 13.73 23.79
C VAL A 449 29.80 13.67 25.19
N LYS A 450 29.43 14.65 26.03
CA LYS A 450 29.82 14.67 27.45
C LYS A 450 29.30 13.42 28.17
N GLY A 451 30.18 12.74 28.89
CA GLY A 451 29.84 11.53 29.66
C GLY A 451 30.08 10.22 28.91
N ALA A 452 30.34 10.24 27.60
CA ALA A 452 30.85 9.08 26.88
C ALA A 452 32.34 8.85 27.20
N THR A 453 32.79 7.60 27.10
CA THR A 453 34.19 7.24 27.35
C THR A 453 35.07 7.62 26.15
N GLY A 454 35.91 8.64 26.35
CA GLY A 454 36.82 9.16 25.31
C GLY A 454 36.26 10.35 24.54
N ALA A 455 36.99 10.81 23.51
CA ALA A 455 36.57 11.91 22.66
C ALA A 455 35.59 11.43 21.57
N ILE A 456 34.44 10.89 22.00
CA ILE A 456 33.38 10.36 21.13
C ILE A 456 32.47 11.51 20.69
N THR A 457 32.24 11.62 19.39
CA THR A 457 31.27 12.57 18.81
C THR A 457 29.89 11.95 18.64
N GLN A 458 28.88 12.79 18.47
CA GLN A 458 27.52 12.34 18.12
C GLN A 458 27.53 11.53 16.81
N ALA A 459 28.39 11.88 15.84
CA ALA A 459 28.58 11.10 14.62
C ALA A 459 29.00 9.65 14.91
N ASN A 460 29.94 9.42 15.83
CA ASN A 460 30.38 8.05 16.15
C ASN A 460 29.22 7.18 16.66
N ILE A 461 28.37 7.77 17.51
CA ILE A 461 27.19 7.08 18.06
C ILE A 461 26.17 6.80 16.95
N PHE A 462 25.86 7.81 16.14
CA PHE A 462 24.91 7.69 15.04
C PHE A 462 25.36 6.65 14.00
N MET A 463 26.63 6.72 13.59
CA MET A 463 27.21 5.79 12.63
C MET A 463 27.21 4.34 13.13
N HIS A 464 27.51 4.12 14.42
CA HIS A 464 27.41 2.80 15.02
C HIS A 464 25.97 2.29 14.99
N HIS A 465 25.02 3.08 15.50
CA HIS A 465 23.61 2.71 15.57
C HIS A 465 23.01 2.34 14.19
N TYR A 466 23.27 3.17 13.18
CA TYR A 466 22.72 3.02 11.83
C TYR A 466 23.62 2.24 10.86
N GLY A 467 24.71 1.63 11.34
CA GLY A 467 25.60 0.83 10.51
C GLY A 467 26.25 1.58 9.35
N VAL A 468 26.58 2.86 9.54
CA VAL A 468 27.26 3.68 8.54
C VAL A 468 28.73 3.25 8.46
N LYS A 469 29.20 3.00 7.24
CA LYS A 469 30.56 2.57 6.94
C LYS A 469 31.29 3.62 6.10
N GLU A 470 32.61 3.68 6.29
CA GLU A 470 33.49 4.63 5.60
C GLU A 470 33.45 4.53 4.07
N GLN A 471 33.30 3.31 3.53
CA GLN A 471 33.26 3.04 2.10
C GLN A 471 31.83 2.84 1.56
N GLY A 472 30.81 3.23 2.33
CA GLY A 472 29.42 2.88 2.07
C GLY A 472 29.04 1.51 2.61
N ASN A 473 27.73 1.27 2.77
CA ASN A 473 27.20 0.04 3.34
C ASN A 473 26.33 -0.80 2.38
N VAL A 474 26.18 -0.35 1.14
CA VAL A 474 25.48 -1.07 0.07
C VAL A 474 26.40 -2.10 -0.57
N ASP A 475 25.91 -3.32 -0.74
CA ASP A 475 26.63 -4.38 -1.48
C ASP A 475 26.61 -4.04 -2.98
N PRO A 476 27.74 -4.05 -3.70
CA PRO A 476 27.78 -3.83 -5.15
C PRO A 476 26.87 -4.76 -5.96
N ALA A 477 26.54 -5.96 -5.45
CA ALA A 477 25.59 -6.86 -6.11
C ALA A 477 24.15 -6.32 -6.11
N GLN A 478 23.82 -5.42 -5.18
CA GLN A 478 22.51 -4.75 -5.06
C GLN A 478 22.48 -3.38 -5.74
N ASP A 479 23.59 -2.95 -6.32
CA ASP A 479 23.74 -1.68 -7.04
C ASP A 479 24.37 -1.93 -8.43
N PRO A 480 23.65 -2.58 -9.36
CA PRO A 480 24.20 -2.99 -10.64
C PRO A 480 24.61 -1.80 -11.53
N HIS A 481 24.10 -0.60 -11.26
CA HIS A 481 24.40 0.63 -11.99
C HIS A 481 25.46 1.51 -11.30
N GLY A 482 25.91 1.14 -10.10
CA GLY A 482 26.94 1.88 -9.36
C GLY A 482 26.49 3.24 -8.84
N GLU A 483 25.18 3.43 -8.64
CA GLU A 483 24.58 4.70 -8.23
C GLU A 483 24.79 5.00 -6.74
N LEU A 484 24.95 3.95 -5.93
CA LEU A 484 25.09 3.98 -4.47
C LEU A 484 26.52 3.69 -4.00
N GLN A 485 27.51 3.73 -4.89
CA GLN A 485 28.92 3.52 -4.53
C GLN A 485 29.39 4.56 -3.49
N GLY A 486 29.94 4.09 -2.37
CA GLY A 486 30.39 4.95 -1.27
C GLY A 486 29.26 5.53 -0.40
N GLN A 487 28.01 5.20 -0.72
CA GLN A 487 26.84 5.69 -0.01
C GLN A 487 26.39 4.74 1.09
N ASN A 488 25.72 5.30 2.09
CA ASN A 488 25.12 4.56 3.18
C ASN A 488 23.61 4.72 3.17
N VAL A 489 22.91 3.59 3.15
CA VAL A 489 21.50 3.49 3.50
C VAL A 489 21.42 3.25 5.01
N LEU A 490 20.73 4.12 5.73
CA LEU A 490 20.60 3.98 7.18
C LEU A 490 19.79 2.73 7.51
N ILE A 491 20.29 1.91 8.43
CA ILE A 491 19.62 0.71 8.93
C ILE A 491 19.98 0.52 10.39
N VAL A 492 19.02 0.27 11.27
CA VAL A 492 19.32 0.03 12.68
C VAL A 492 20.05 -1.30 12.83
N ARG A 493 21.37 -1.25 13.07
CA ARG A 493 22.21 -2.45 13.27
C ARG A 493 22.31 -2.86 14.73
N TYR A 494 22.17 -1.90 15.65
CA TYR A 494 22.24 -2.15 17.08
C TYR A 494 21.08 -1.47 17.80
N SER A 495 20.47 -2.17 18.75
CA SER A 495 19.37 -1.61 19.53
C SER A 495 19.81 -0.37 20.33
N VAL A 496 18.84 0.40 20.82
CA VAL A 496 19.13 1.57 21.66
C VAL A 496 19.86 1.15 22.95
N GLU A 497 19.53 0.00 23.52
CA GLU A 497 20.18 -0.53 24.72
C GLU A 497 21.63 -0.94 24.44
N LEU A 498 21.88 -1.65 23.34
CA LEU A 498 23.22 -2.09 22.96
C LEU A 498 24.12 -0.90 22.59
N THR A 499 23.58 0.07 21.86
CA THR A 499 24.28 1.30 21.49
C THR A 499 24.63 2.12 22.73
N ALA A 500 23.67 2.30 23.64
CA ALA A 500 23.87 3.06 24.87
C ALA A 500 24.95 2.40 25.75
N ALA A 501 24.90 1.08 25.90
CA ALA A 501 25.92 0.30 26.61
C ALA A 501 27.30 0.43 25.97
N HIS A 502 27.41 0.35 24.64
CA HIS A 502 28.67 0.46 23.91
C HIS A 502 29.39 1.78 24.20
N PHE A 503 28.65 2.90 24.24
CA PHE A 503 29.20 4.23 24.49
C PHE A 503 29.14 4.67 25.97
N SER A 504 28.71 3.79 26.87
CA SER A 504 28.59 4.06 28.32
C SER A 504 27.71 5.28 28.65
N ILE A 505 26.59 5.43 27.92
CA ILE A 505 25.58 6.48 28.17
C ILE A 505 24.23 5.84 28.53
N SER A 506 23.31 6.61 29.12
CA SER A 506 21.94 6.13 29.38
C SER A 506 21.12 6.03 28.09
N VAL A 507 20.13 5.14 28.06
CA VAL A 507 19.18 4.99 26.95
C VAL A 507 18.45 6.30 26.64
N ASP A 508 17.97 7.03 27.65
CA ASP A 508 17.29 8.32 27.45
C ASP A 508 18.20 9.32 26.73
N ARG A 509 19.45 9.43 27.18
CA ARG A 509 20.45 10.29 26.53
C ARG A 509 20.75 9.87 25.10
N LEU A 510 20.83 8.57 24.81
CA LEU A 510 20.98 8.09 23.44
C LEU A 510 19.78 8.49 22.58
N SER A 511 18.55 8.30 23.07
CA SER A 511 17.33 8.66 22.36
C SER A 511 17.30 10.14 22.01
N GLU A 512 17.70 11.01 22.95
CA GLU A 512 17.86 12.45 22.69
C GLU A 512 18.89 12.72 21.58
N LEU A 513 20.07 12.08 21.65
CA LEU A 513 21.14 12.27 20.68
C LEU A 513 20.75 11.79 19.27
N LEU A 514 20.06 10.65 19.16
CA LEU A 514 19.58 10.13 17.89
C LEU A 514 18.46 11.01 17.32
N SER A 515 17.56 11.51 18.16
CA SER A 515 16.51 12.43 17.74
C SER A 515 17.08 13.76 17.21
N ASP A 516 18.04 14.35 17.92
CA ASP A 516 18.75 15.56 17.49
C ASP A 516 19.51 15.32 16.18
N ALA A 517 20.20 14.18 16.05
CA ALA A 517 20.91 13.83 14.84
C ALA A 517 19.98 13.69 13.62
N ARG A 518 18.86 12.95 13.77
CA ARG A 518 17.85 12.84 12.71
C ARG A 518 17.29 14.20 12.31
N ALA A 519 17.04 15.09 13.27
CA ALA A 519 16.56 16.44 12.98
C ALA A 519 17.58 17.25 12.17
N LYS A 520 18.87 17.21 12.54
CA LYS A 520 19.96 17.86 11.78
C LYS A 520 20.05 17.32 10.35
N LEU A 521 19.98 16.01 10.16
CA LEU A 521 19.96 15.37 8.84
C LEU A 521 18.71 15.78 8.03
N ALA A 522 17.54 15.85 8.66
CA ALA A 522 16.30 16.26 8.01
C ALA A 522 16.37 17.71 7.51
N GLU A 523 16.97 18.62 8.27
CA GLU A 523 17.18 20.01 7.82
C GLU A 523 18.09 20.10 6.59
N VAL A 524 19.17 19.31 6.54
CA VAL A 524 20.04 19.22 5.37
C VAL A 524 19.29 18.65 4.17
N ARG A 525 18.48 17.60 4.39
CA ARG A 525 17.72 16.95 3.34
C ARG A 525 16.70 17.88 2.69
N LYS A 526 16.10 18.83 3.43
CA LYS A 526 15.22 19.88 2.86
C LYS A 526 15.91 20.75 1.81
N ALA A 527 17.24 20.88 1.86
CA ALA A 527 18.02 21.68 0.91
C ALA A 527 18.53 20.87 -0.29
N ARG A 528 18.41 19.53 -0.28
CA ARG A 528 18.75 18.68 -1.43
C ARG A 528 17.68 18.82 -2.52
N PRO A 529 18.03 18.63 -3.80
CA PRO A 529 17.03 18.51 -4.85
C PRO A 529 16.04 17.38 -4.50
N PRO A 530 14.75 17.69 -4.33
CA PRO A 530 13.78 16.67 -3.93
C PRO A 530 13.53 15.70 -5.11
N PRO A 531 13.17 14.45 -4.82
CA PRO A 531 12.62 13.56 -5.84
C PRO A 531 11.35 14.17 -6.43
N HIS A 532 11.02 13.77 -7.66
CA HIS A 532 9.79 14.22 -8.28
C HIS A 532 8.56 13.70 -7.51
N LEU A 533 7.58 14.56 -7.30
CA LEU A 533 6.30 14.21 -6.69
C LEU A 533 5.26 13.99 -7.80
N ASP A 534 4.72 12.78 -7.91
CA ASP A 534 3.58 12.53 -8.79
C ASP A 534 2.31 13.02 -8.11
N THR A 535 1.79 14.16 -8.60
CA THR A 535 0.62 14.84 -8.02
C THR A 535 -0.71 14.24 -8.43
N LYS A 536 -0.71 13.12 -9.19
CA LYS A 536 -1.91 12.34 -9.46
C LYS A 536 -2.55 11.89 -8.15
N MET A 537 -3.86 12.08 -8.03
CA MET A 537 -4.64 11.65 -6.86
C MET A 537 -5.65 10.61 -7.33
N LEU A 538 -5.38 9.34 -7.00
CA LEU A 538 -6.20 8.18 -7.37
C LEU A 538 -7.26 7.88 -6.31
N ALA A 539 -8.50 7.61 -6.73
CA ALA A 539 -9.59 7.31 -5.80
C ALA A 539 -9.30 6.06 -4.96
N SER A 540 -8.83 4.97 -5.58
CA SER A 540 -8.46 3.73 -4.90
C SER A 540 -7.41 3.93 -3.80
N TRP A 541 -6.30 4.63 -4.10
CA TRP A 541 -5.22 4.84 -3.14
C TRP A 541 -5.59 5.84 -2.03
N ASN A 542 -6.39 6.86 -2.36
CA ASN A 542 -6.98 7.76 -1.37
C ASN A 542 -7.94 6.99 -0.44
N GLY A 543 -8.68 6.00 -0.94
CA GLY A 543 -9.50 5.09 -0.14
C GLY A 543 -8.70 4.24 0.86
N LEU A 544 -7.57 3.67 0.43
CA LEU A 544 -6.65 2.95 1.33
C LEU A 544 -6.04 3.88 2.40
N MET A 545 -5.62 5.09 2.01
CA MET A 545 -5.07 6.05 2.96
C MET A 545 -6.12 6.59 3.94
N LEU A 546 -7.35 6.79 3.48
CA LEU A 546 -8.49 7.14 4.31
C LEU A 546 -8.68 6.10 5.43
N SER A 547 -8.64 4.80 5.10
CA SER A 547 -8.65 3.71 6.09
C SER A 547 -7.49 3.84 7.08
N GLY A 548 -6.28 4.12 6.60
CA GLY A 548 -5.10 4.37 7.43
C GLY A 548 -5.32 5.44 8.50
N PHE A 549 -5.73 6.65 8.11
CA PHE A 549 -6.00 7.73 9.07
C PHE A 549 -7.16 7.42 10.01
N ALA A 550 -8.25 6.86 9.49
CA ALA A 550 -9.42 6.52 10.30
C ALA A 550 -9.08 5.49 11.39
N ARG A 551 -8.40 4.40 11.01
CA ARG A 551 -8.05 3.33 11.95
C ARG A 551 -7.00 3.76 12.96
N VAL A 552 -5.94 4.46 12.53
CA VAL A 552 -4.91 4.96 13.45
C VAL A 552 -5.50 5.98 14.43
N GLY A 553 -6.28 6.94 13.93
CA GLY A 553 -6.96 7.93 14.77
C GLY A 553 -7.90 7.29 15.80
N ALA A 554 -8.68 6.29 15.39
CA ALA A 554 -9.61 5.59 16.28
C ALA A 554 -8.92 4.80 17.38
N VAL A 555 -7.85 4.06 17.05
CA VAL A 555 -7.11 3.22 18.01
C VAL A 555 -6.34 4.08 19.01
N LEU A 556 -5.75 5.19 18.56
CA LEU A 556 -4.95 6.07 19.40
C LEU A 556 -5.75 7.16 20.12
N GLY A 557 -7.03 7.33 19.76
CA GLY A 557 -7.87 8.42 20.26
C GLY A 557 -7.42 9.81 19.76
N ASP A 558 -6.78 9.87 18.60
CA ASP A 558 -6.24 11.10 18.02
C ASP A 558 -7.26 11.78 17.10
N LYS A 559 -7.85 12.88 17.59
CA LYS A 559 -8.87 13.64 16.86
C LYS A 559 -8.32 14.31 15.60
N ALA A 560 -7.06 14.73 15.58
CA ALA A 560 -6.48 15.41 14.41
C ALA A 560 -6.33 14.44 13.22
N LEU A 561 -6.01 13.17 13.51
CA LEU A 561 -5.98 12.12 12.49
C LEU A 561 -7.38 11.80 11.96
N LEU A 562 -8.39 11.75 12.83
CA LEU A 562 -9.79 11.56 12.40
C LEU A 562 -10.28 12.72 11.54
N GLU A 563 -9.99 13.96 11.92
CA GLU A 563 -10.31 15.14 11.10
C GLU A 563 -9.59 15.12 9.74
N ARG A 564 -8.35 14.61 9.69
CA ARG A 564 -7.63 14.42 8.42
C ARG A 564 -8.28 13.36 7.54
N ALA A 565 -8.79 12.28 8.14
CA ALA A 565 -9.56 11.25 7.44
C ALA A 565 -10.87 11.83 6.87
N GLU A 566 -11.61 12.61 7.64
CA GLU A 566 -12.83 13.28 7.17
C GLU A 566 -12.57 14.21 5.98
N ARG A 567 -11.46 14.98 6.00
CA ARG A 567 -11.07 15.81 4.86
C ARG A 567 -10.78 14.99 3.60
N ALA A 568 -10.18 13.81 3.73
CA ALA A 568 -9.95 12.93 2.59
C ALA A 568 -11.26 12.37 2.02
N ALA A 569 -12.22 12.00 2.88
CA ALA A 569 -13.54 11.55 2.43
C ALA A 569 -14.33 12.68 1.75
N CYS A 570 -14.28 13.91 2.28
CA CYS A 570 -14.85 15.08 1.60
C CYS A 570 -14.19 15.30 0.23
N PHE A 571 -12.86 15.24 0.15
CA PHE A 571 -12.14 15.39 -1.12
C PHE A 571 -12.59 14.37 -2.16
N LEU A 572 -12.65 13.08 -1.80
CA LEU A 572 -13.12 12.02 -2.69
C LEU A 572 -14.52 12.33 -3.24
N ARG A 573 -15.42 12.83 -2.38
CA ARG A 573 -16.79 13.17 -2.76
C ARG A 573 -16.88 14.43 -3.62
N GLU A 574 -16.04 15.43 -3.36
CA GLU A 574 -16.09 16.72 -4.04
C GLU A 574 -15.39 16.70 -5.41
N HIS A 575 -14.33 15.91 -5.56
CA HIS A 575 -13.45 15.98 -6.73
C HIS A 575 -13.38 14.70 -7.56
N LEU A 576 -13.72 13.54 -6.97
CA LEU A 576 -13.64 12.23 -7.63
C LEU A 576 -15.00 11.53 -7.72
N TRP A 577 -16.09 12.16 -7.29
CA TRP A 577 -17.45 11.70 -7.58
C TRP A 577 -18.06 12.57 -8.68
N ASP A 578 -18.39 11.95 -9.80
CA ASP A 578 -19.15 12.57 -10.88
C ASP A 578 -20.65 12.39 -10.62
N GLU A 579 -21.29 13.45 -10.12
CA GLU A 579 -22.73 13.48 -9.85
C GLU A 579 -23.58 13.29 -11.13
N GLU A 580 -23.12 13.74 -12.30
CA GLU A 580 -23.91 13.61 -13.54
C GLU A 580 -23.86 12.17 -14.07
N GLY A 581 -22.66 11.59 -14.13
CA GLY A 581 -22.47 10.19 -14.53
C GLY A 581 -22.80 9.17 -13.43
N GLN A 582 -23.06 9.64 -12.20
CA GLN A 582 -23.28 8.82 -11.00
C GLN A 582 -22.17 7.78 -10.87
N ARG A 583 -20.90 8.20 -10.95
CA ARG A 583 -19.75 7.29 -10.93
C ARG A 583 -18.54 7.94 -10.27
N ILE A 584 -17.65 7.12 -9.71
CA ILE A 584 -16.32 7.59 -9.33
C ILE A 584 -15.51 7.88 -10.60
N LEU A 585 -14.76 8.97 -10.59
CA LEU A 585 -13.65 9.25 -11.49
C LEU A 585 -12.38 8.65 -10.90
N HIS A 586 -11.57 8.00 -11.74
CA HIS A 586 -10.40 7.27 -11.29
C HIS A 586 -9.33 8.19 -10.68
N SER A 587 -9.09 9.33 -11.31
CA SER A 587 -8.00 10.23 -10.98
C SER A 587 -8.38 11.70 -11.09
N CYS A 588 -7.60 12.55 -10.43
CA CYS A 588 -7.48 13.99 -10.69
C CYS A 588 -6.03 14.42 -10.41
N TYR A 589 -5.69 15.67 -10.69
CA TYR A 589 -4.31 16.17 -10.69
C TYR A 589 -4.21 17.53 -10.02
N ARG A 590 -2.99 17.91 -9.64
CA ARG A 590 -2.68 19.28 -9.24
C ARG A 590 -2.32 20.10 -10.48
N GLY A 591 -3.16 21.07 -10.82
CA GLY A 591 -2.94 21.99 -11.94
C GLY A 591 -1.86 23.03 -11.66
N ASP A 592 -1.40 23.71 -12.71
CA ASP A 592 -0.37 24.76 -12.65
C ASP A 592 -0.77 25.93 -11.74
N ASN A 593 -2.07 26.22 -11.67
CA ASN A 593 -2.63 27.26 -10.80
C ASN A 593 -2.84 26.79 -9.35
N MET A 594 -2.35 25.60 -9.00
CA MET A 594 -2.51 25.00 -7.68
C MET A 594 -3.98 24.72 -7.34
N GLU A 595 -4.78 24.40 -8.35
CA GLU A 595 -6.17 23.93 -8.23
C GLU A 595 -6.25 22.44 -8.58
N VAL A 596 -7.35 21.78 -8.17
CA VAL A 596 -7.61 20.39 -8.55
C VAL A 596 -8.16 20.40 -9.98
N GLU A 597 -7.51 19.67 -10.88
CA GLU A 597 -7.88 19.60 -12.28
C GLU A 597 -8.19 18.16 -12.70
N GLN A 598 -9.08 18.04 -13.68
CA GLN A 598 -9.39 16.79 -14.35
C GLN A 598 -8.65 16.70 -15.69
N ALA A 599 -8.40 15.47 -16.15
CA ALA A 599 -7.94 15.26 -17.52
C ALA A 599 -9.01 15.75 -18.52
N ALA A 600 -8.60 16.13 -19.73
CA ALA A 600 -9.52 16.60 -20.76
C ALA A 600 -10.62 15.58 -21.10
N SER A 601 -10.30 14.29 -20.96
CA SER A 601 -11.23 13.18 -20.96
C SER A 601 -11.07 12.41 -19.65
N PRO A 602 -11.89 12.69 -18.62
CA PRO A 602 -11.79 12.01 -17.33
C PRO A 602 -11.94 10.49 -17.47
N ILE A 603 -11.16 9.75 -16.70
CA ILE A 603 -11.17 8.28 -16.69
C ILE A 603 -12.22 7.84 -15.67
N ALA A 604 -13.16 6.99 -16.09
CA ALA A 604 -14.13 6.39 -15.18
C ALA A 604 -13.41 5.43 -14.20
N GLY A 605 -13.87 5.41 -12.95
CA GLY A 605 -13.30 4.57 -11.91
C GLY A 605 -13.43 3.07 -12.21
N PHE A 606 -12.43 2.32 -11.75
CA PHE A 606 -12.33 0.87 -11.83
C PHE A 606 -12.86 0.22 -10.55
N LEU A 607 -12.91 -1.12 -10.51
CA LEU A 607 -13.40 -1.85 -9.33
C LEU A 607 -12.66 -1.48 -8.04
N ASP A 608 -11.34 -1.28 -8.11
CA ASP A 608 -10.50 -0.91 -6.96
C ASP A 608 -10.85 0.46 -6.38
N ASP A 609 -11.24 1.42 -7.22
CA ASP A 609 -11.69 2.75 -6.75
C ASP A 609 -12.92 2.62 -5.85
N TYR A 610 -13.89 1.80 -6.25
CA TYR A 610 -15.08 1.57 -5.43
C TYR A 610 -14.76 0.73 -4.19
N ALA A 611 -14.06 -0.40 -4.36
CA ALA A 611 -13.81 -1.32 -3.26
C ALA A 611 -13.01 -0.67 -2.13
N PHE A 612 -11.99 0.13 -2.46
CA PHE A 612 -11.13 0.74 -1.46
C PHE A 612 -11.75 2.00 -0.84
N VAL A 613 -12.50 2.81 -1.61
CA VAL A 613 -13.24 3.94 -1.05
C VAL A 613 -14.35 3.46 -0.11
N VAL A 614 -15.12 2.44 -0.49
CA VAL A 614 -16.12 1.83 0.41
C VAL A 614 -15.47 1.31 1.69
N CYS A 615 -14.32 0.61 1.59
CA CYS A 615 -13.59 0.14 2.76
C CYS A 615 -13.17 1.30 3.68
N GLY A 616 -12.58 2.37 3.12
CA GLY A 616 -12.18 3.56 3.86
C GLY A 616 -13.35 4.30 4.52
N LEU A 617 -14.49 4.40 3.83
CA LEU A 617 -15.70 5.03 4.37
C LEU A 617 -16.33 4.21 5.52
N LEU A 618 -16.30 2.87 5.42
CA LEU A 618 -16.75 2.01 6.51
C LEU A 618 -15.84 2.13 7.73
N ASP A 619 -14.52 2.20 7.53
CA ASP A 619 -13.56 2.44 8.61
C ASP A 619 -13.73 3.83 9.23
N LEU A 620 -13.98 4.86 8.42
CA LEU A 620 -14.28 6.21 8.89
C LEU A 620 -15.60 6.26 9.66
N PHE A 621 -16.64 5.57 9.19
CA PHE A 621 -17.91 5.45 9.92
C PHE A 621 -17.70 4.77 11.27
N GLU A 622 -16.99 3.64 11.34
CA GLU A 622 -16.73 2.97 12.62
C GLU A 622 -15.86 3.84 13.56
N ALA A 623 -14.95 4.65 13.01
CA ALA A 623 -14.10 5.56 13.78
C ALA A 623 -14.86 6.78 14.34
N THR A 624 -15.75 7.36 13.55
CA THR A 624 -16.40 8.67 13.85
C THR A 624 -17.86 8.57 14.25
N GLN A 625 -18.50 7.44 13.95
CA GLN A 625 -19.95 7.20 14.10
C GLN A 625 -20.83 8.17 13.28
N ARG A 626 -20.26 8.88 12.30
CA ARG A 626 -21.01 9.79 11.42
C ARG A 626 -21.70 9.03 10.30
N VAL A 627 -23.02 8.95 10.41
CA VAL A 627 -23.87 8.08 9.58
C VAL A 627 -23.82 8.39 8.06
N HIS A 628 -23.56 9.64 7.66
CA HIS A 628 -23.52 9.98 6.23
C HIS A 628 -22.38 9.30 5.46
N TRP A 629 -21.29 8.89 6.13
CA TRP A 629 -20.24 8.09 5.50
C TRP A 629 -20.70 6.67 5.18
N LEU A 630 -21.51 6.07 6.06
CA LEU A 630 -22.14 4.78 5.79
C LEU A 630 -23.17 4.87 4.66
N GLN A 631 -23.93 5.96 4.59
CA GLN A 631 -24.88 6.20 3.49
C GLN A 631 -24.16 6.21 2.14
N TRP A 632 -23.07 6.98 2.05
CA TRP A 632 -22.30 7.05 0.82
C TRP A 632 -21.61 5.73 0.48
N ALA A 633 -21.12 4.99 1.49
CA ALA A 633 -20.59 3.64 1.28
C ALA A 633 -21.64 2.66 0.71
N GLU A 634 -22.89 2.72 1.18
CA GLU A 634 -24.01 1.94 0.63
C GLU A 634 -24.32 2.33 -0.83
N GLU A 635 -24.35 3.63 -1.15
CA GLU A 635 -24.57 4.13 -2.51
C GLU A 635 -23.47 3.66 -3.47
N LEU A 636 -22.21 3.78 -3.06
CA LEU A 636 -21.06 3.34 -3.86
C LEU A 636 -21.04 1.82 -4.07
N GLN A 637 -21.37 1.02 -3.04
CA GLN A 637 -21.47 -0.44 -3.19
C GLN A 637 -22.58 -0.84 -4.17
N LEU A 638 -23.73 -0.16 -4.12
CA LEU A 638 -24.81 -0.35 -5.08
C LEU A 638 -24.39 -0.01 -6.52
N ARG A 639 -23.54 1.01 -6.67
CA ARG A 639 -23.02 1.37 -7.99
C ARG A 639 -21.96 0.39 -8.48
N GLN A 640 -21.08 -0.07 -7.60
CA GLN A 640 -20.12 -1.15 -7.89
C GLN A 640 -20.85 -2.43 -8.35
N ASP A 641 -21.94 -2.78 -7.67
CA ASP A 641 -22.83 -3.88 -8.01
C ASP A 641 -23.41 -3.78 -9.43
N GLN A 642 -23.74 -2.58 -9.88
CA GLN A 642 -24.31 -2.34 -11.21
C GLN A 642 -23.25 -2.37 -12.31
N LEU A 643 -22.08 -1.79 -12.05
CA LEU A 643 -21.04 -1.57 -13.06
C LEU A 643 -20.20 -2.82 -13.32
N PHE A 644 -19.86 -3.58 -12.27
CA PHE A 644 -18.79 -4.57 -12.38
C PHE A 644 -19.23 -6.01 -12.09
N TRP A 645 -20.44 -6.23 -11.55
CA TRP A 645 -20.86 -7.58 -11.18
C TRP A 645 -21.06 -8.49 -12.40
N ASP A 646 -20.42 -9.65 -12.37
CA ASP A 646 -20.65 -10.70 -13.36
C ASP A 646 -21.90 -11.51 -13.02
N SER A 647 -23.00 -11.22 -13.71
CA SER A 647 -24.27 -11.95 -13.53
C SER A 647 -24.22 -13.42 -13.95
N GLN A 648 -23.23 -13.85 -14.73
CA GLN A 648 -23.09 -15.24 -15.20
C GLN A 648 -22.13 -16.03 -14.32
N GLY A 649 -20.94 -15.48 -14.05
CA GLY A 649 -19.87 -16.16 -13.31
C GLY A 649 -19.74 -15.79 -11.83
N SER A 650 -20.46 -14.77 -11.34
CA SER A 650 -20.28 -14.16 -10.02
C SER A 650 -18.91 -13.49 -9.81
N GLY A 651 -18.81 -12.64 -8.79
CA GLY A 651 -17.63 -11.79 -8.59
C GLY A 651 -17.64 -10.56 -9.50
N TYR A 652 -16.65 -9.70 -9.36
CA TYR A 652 -16.59 -8.41 -10.06
C TYR A 652 -15.46 -8.38 -11.09
N PHE A 653 -15.76 -7.87 -12.28
CA PHE A 653 -14.74 -7.50 -13.27
C PHE A 653 -13.92 -6.31 -12.77
N CYS A 654 -12.63 -6.27 -13.10
CA CYS A 654 -11.73 -5.19 -12.72
C CYS A 654 -12.11 -3.84 -13.34
N SER A 655 -12.73 -3.86 -14.51
CA SER A 655 -13.17 -2.69 -15.29
C SER A 655 -14.57 -2.94 -15.84
N ASP A 656 -15.19 -1.90 -16.41
CA ASP A 656 -16.50 -2.00 -17.03
C ASP A 656 -16.45 -3.00 -18.21
N PRO A 657 -17.16 -4.14 -18.14
CA PRO A 657 -17.12 -5.16 -19.18
C PRO A 657 -17.80 -4.72 -20.49
N SER A 658 -18.47 -3.56 -20.50
CA SER A 658 -19.07 -2.96 -21.70
C SER A 658 -18.11 -2.07 -22.50
N ASP A 659 -16.90 -1.81 -21.99
CA ASP A 659 -15.88 -1.05 -22.72
C ASP A 659 -15.44 -1.80 -24.00
N PRO A 660 -15.69 -1.25 -25.20
CA PRO A 660 -15.36 -1.91 -26.47
C PRO A 660 -13.85 -2.00 -26.74
N THR A 661 -13.02 -1.28 -25.98
CA THR A 661 -11.56 -1.31 -26.10
C THR A 661 -10.92 -2.43 -25.28
N LEU A 662 -11.68 -3.06 -24.38
CA LEU A 662 -11.21 -4.12 -23.50
C LEU A 662 -11.19 -5.47 -24.22
N LEU A 663 -10.01 -6.07 -24.38
CA LEU A 663 -9.86 -7.38 -25.02
C LEU A 663 -10.29 -8.56 -24.14
N LEU A 664 -10.14 -8.37 -22.82
CA LEU A 664 -10.36 -9.38 -21.78
C LEU A 664 -11.00 -8.71 -20.57
N ALA A 665 -12.22 -9.13 -20.22
CA ALA A 665 -12.85 -8.77 -18.97
C ALA A 665 -12.27 -9.63 -17.84
N LEU A 666 -11.30 -9.09 -17.11
CA LEU A 666 -10.55 -9.83 -16.09
C LEU A 666 -11.18 -9.70 -14.71
N LYS A 667 -11.04 -10.75 -13.90
CA LYS A 667 -11.19 -10.70 -12.44
C LYS A 667 -9.83 -11.03 -11.82
N GLN A 668 -9.40 -10.25 -10.84
CA GLN A 668 -8.07 -10.39 -10.26
C GLN A 668 -8.02 -11.51 -9.21
N ASP A 669 -7.22 -12.55 -9.44
CA ASP A 669 -7.07 -13.76 -8.61
C ASP A 669 -5.80 -13.78 -7.74
N GLN A 670 -5.21 -12.62 -7.55
CA GLN A 670 -4.01 -12.45 -6.73
C GLN A 670 -4.01 -11.10 -6.00
N ASP A 671 -3.73 -11.14 -4.70
CA ASP A 671 -3.32 -9.99 -3.90
C ASP A 671 -1.84 -9.68 -4.21
N GLY A 672 -1.56 -8.49 -4.75
CA GLY A 672 -0.24 -8.04 -5.18
C GLY A 672 0.37 -7.04 -4.21
N ALA A 673 0.89 -5.94 -4.76
CA ALA A 673 1.25 -4.76 -3.96
C ALA A 673 -0.01 -4.12 -3.33
N GLU A 674 -1.12 -4.19 -4.05
CA GLU A 674 -2.47 -3.84 -3.59
C GLU A 674 -3.29 -5.13 -3.41
N PRO A 675 -4.25 -5.16 -2.46
CA PRO A 675 -5.17 -6.28 -2.36
C PRO A 675 -6.04 -6.39 -3.62
N SER A 676 -6.50 -7.59 -3.96
CA SER A 676 -7.51 -7.74 -5.00
C SER A 676 -8.78 -7.02 -4.56
N ALA A 677 -9.34 -6.19 -5.45
CA ALA A 677 -10.56 -5.46 -5.18
C ALA A 677 -11.77 -6.41 -4.93
N ASN A 678 -11.73 -7.65 -5.45
CA ASN A 678 -12.71 -8.69 -5.10
C ASN A 678 -12.55 -9.15 -3.64
N SER A 679 -11.32 -9.29 -3.13
CA SER A 679 -11.05 -9.63 -1.72
C SER A 679 -11.67 -8.60 -0.77
N VAL A 680 -11.40 -7.31 -1.05
CA VAL A 680 -11.92 -6.18 -0.26
C VAL A 680 -13.44 -6.07 -0.39
N SER A 681 -13.98 -6.23 -1.60
CA SER A 681 -15.43 -6.20 -1.84
C SER A 681 -16.18 -7.27 -1.07
N ALA A 682 -15.64 -8.49 -0.94
CA ALA A 682 -16.25 -9.55 -0.14
C ALA A 682 -16.44 -9.13 1.32
N MET A 683 -15.41 -8.51 1.91
CA MET A 683 -15.50 -7.98 3.28
C MET A 683 -16.44 -6.78 3.38
N ASN A 684 -16.42 -5.87 2.41
CA ASN A 684 -17.33 -4.72 2.37
C ASN A 684 -18.79 -5.15 2.35
N LEU A 685 -19.16 -6.12 1.50
CA LEU A 685 -20.49 -6.69 1.43
C LEU A 685 -20.93 -7.27 2.78
N LEU A 686 -20.03 -7.98 3.47
CA LEU A 686 -20.31 -8.52 4.80
C LEU A 686 -20.51 -7.42 5.84
N ARG A 687 -19.63 -6.42 5.91
CA ARG A 687 -19.76 -5.30 6.85
C ARG A 687 -21.04 -4.50 6.59
N LEU A 688 -21.29 -4.14 5.32
CA LEU A 688 -22.48 -3.41 4.92
C LEU A 688 -23.76 -4.18 5.24
N SER A 689 -23.82 -5.49 4.97
CA SER A 689 -25.00 -6.30 5.33
C SER A 689 -25.33 -6.26 6.83
N HIS A 690 -24.32 -6.23 7.70
CA HIS A 690 -24.50 -6.14 9.15
C HIS A 690 -24.83 -4.72 9.62
N LEU A 691 -24.43 -3.70 8.87
CA LEU A 691 -24.70 -2.28 9.16
C LEU A 691 -26.04 -1.79 8.59
N THR A 692 -26.55 -2.42 7.53
CA THR A 692 -27.77 -1.98 6.83
C THR A 692 -28.90 -3.02 6.84
N GLY A 693 -28.65 -4.23 7.33
CA GLY A 693 -29.64 -5.31 7.39
C GLY A 693 -29.87 -6.04 6.06
N ARG A 694 -29.13 -5.68 5.00
CA ARG A 694 -29.28 -6.25 3.65
C ARG A 694 -28.71 -7.65 3.51
N GLN A 695 -29.60 -8.64 3.58
CA GLN A 695 -29.26 -10.06 3.47
C GLN A 695 -28.77 -10.47 2.08
N ASP A 696 -29.18 -9.76 1.03
CA ASP A 696 -28.78 -10.02 -0.33
C ASP A 696 -27.27 -9.79 -0.55
N TRP A 697 -26.64 -8.89 0.23
CA TRP A 697 -25.19 -8.72 0.21
C TRP A 697 -24.43 -9.85 0.89
N ILE A 698 -25.00 -10.54 1.88
CA ILE A 698 -24.42 -11.78 2.43
C ILE A 698 -24.38 -12.86 1.35
N GLN A 699 -25.48 -13.01 0.61
CA GLN A 699 -25.57 -13.97 -0.50
C GLN A 699 -24.58 -13.61 -1.62
N ARG A 700 -24.46 -12.32 -1.94
CA ARG A 700 -23.50 -11.83 -2.94
C ARG A 700 -22.05 -12.08 -2.54
N SER A 701 -21.70 -11.85 -1.26
CA SER A 701 -20.39 -12.21 -0.72
C SER A 701 -20.12 -13.71 -0.88
N GLN A 702 -21.09 -14.56 -0.53
CA GLN A 702 -20.97 -16.00 -0.70
C GLN A 702 -20.79 -16.41 -2.16
N GLN A 703 -21.52 -15.80 -3.10
CA GLN A 703 -21.39 -16.05 -4.55
C GLN A 703 -20.00 -15.63 -5.05
N LEU A 704 -19.52 -14.45 -4.66
CA LEU A 704 -18.19 -13.97 -5.00
C LEU A 704 -17.13 -14.94 -4.50
N LEU A 705 -17.15 -15.30 -3.21
CA LEU A 705 -16.16 -16.20 -2.63
C LEU A 705 -16.22 -17.60 -3.27
N THR A 706 -17.42 -18.08 -3.62
CA THR A 706 -17.59 -19.35 -4.34
C THR A 706 -16.95 -19.30 -5.73
N ALA A 707 -17.02 -18.17 -6.44
CA ALA A 707 -16.39 -18.04 -7.77
C ALA A 707 -14.86 -18.19 -7.73
N PHE A 708 -14.22 -17.93 -6.59
CA PHE A 708 -12.77 -18.08 -6.40
C PHE A 708 -12.38 -19.39 -5.70
N SER A 709 -13.30 -20.35 -5.56
CA SER A 709 -13.08 -21.61 -4.82
C SER A 709 -11.86 -22.39 -5.32
N ASP A 710 -11.67 -22.52 -6.64
CA ASP A 710 -10.52 -23.25 -7.20
C ASP A 710 -9.19 -22.67 -6.72
N ARG A 711 -9.07 -21.33 -6.75
CA ARG A 711 -7.89 -20.58 -6.30
C ARG A 711 -7.70 -20.71 -4.80
N LEU A 712 -8.76 -20.52 -4.01
CA LEU A 712 -8.75 -20.63 -2.54
C LEU A 712 -8.41 -22.04 -2.06
N ILE A 713 -8.87 -23.07 -2.77
CA ILE A 713 -8.53 -24.45 -2.44
C ILE A 713 -7.08 -24.73 -2.82
N LYS A 714 -6.63 -24.43 -4.05
CA LYS A 714 -5.30 -24.84 -4.53
C LYS A 714 -4.16 -23.97 -3.98
N VAL A 715 -4.30 -22.65 -4.04
CA VAL A 715 -3.22 -21.68 -3.75
C VAL A 715 -3.78 -20.48 -2.95
N PRO A 716 -4.29 -20.70 -1.72
CA PRO A 716 -4.88 -19.61 -0.94
C PRO A 716 -3.90 -18.49 -0.55
N VAL A 717 -2.59 -18.75 -0.52
CA VAL A 717 -1.57 -17.70 -0.33
C VAL A 717 -1.53 -16.66 -1.45
N ALA A 718 -2.19 -16.92 -2.59
CA ALA A 718 -2.37 -15.90 -3.62
C ALA A 718 -3.45 -14.88 -3.26
N LEU A 719 -4.41 -15.22 -2.40
CA LEU A 719 -5.53 -14.35 -2.00
C LEU A 719 -5.72 -14.31 -0.47
N PRO A 720 -4.66 -14.03 0.33
CA PRO A 720 -4.74 -14.00 1.80
C PRO A 720 -5.86 -13.08 2.31
N ASP A 721 -6.15 -11.96 1.64
CA ASP A 721 -7.21 -11.06 2.05
C ASP A 721 -8.61 -11.66 1.77
N MET A 722 -8.78 -12.39 0.67
CA MET A 722 -10.01 -13.13 0.41
C MET A 722 -10.20 -14.29 1.39
N VAL A 723 -9.12 -14.94 1.84
CA VAL A 723 -9.19 -15.96 2.89
C VAL A 723 -9.75 -15.36 4.19
N ARG A 724 -9.40 -14.11 4.53
CA ARG A 724 -10.01 -13.40 5.67
C ARG A 724 -11.51 -13.22 5.48
N SER A 725 -11.97 -12.93 4.26
CA SER A 725 -13.40 -12.84 3.93
C SER A 725 -14.11 -14.21 4.03
N VAL A 726 -13.46 -15.32 3.64
CA VAL A 726 -13.97 -16.68 3.89
C VAL A 726 -14.10 -16.95 5.39
N MET A 727 -13.11 -16.54 6.19
CA MET A 727 -13.17 -16.64 7.66
C MET A 727 -14.31 -15.82 8.24
N ALA A 728 -14.49 -14.57 7.80
CA ALA A 728 -15.58 -13.71 8.26
C ALA A 728 -16.96 -14.25 7.87
N GLN A 729 -17.10 -14.84 6.68
CA GLN A 729 -18.32 -15.51 6.25
C GLN A 729 -18.65 -16.73 7.13
N HIS A 730 -17.64 -17.50 7.53
CA HIS A 730 -17.81 -18.70 8.36
C HIS A 730 -18.08 -18.39 9.83
N TYR A 731 -17.30 -17.49 10.44
CA TYR A 731 -17.42 -17.13 11.85
C TYR A 731 -18.47 -16.04 12.11
N THR A 732 -19.08 -15.48 11.06
CA THR A 732 -19.95 -14.30 11.09
C THR A 732 -19.27 -13.05 11.70
N LEU A 733 -19.91 -11.88 11.55
CA LEU A 733 -19.40 -10.65 12.16
C LEU A 733 -20.13 -10.41 13.49
N LYS A 734 -19.34 -10.11 14.53
CA LYS A 734 -19.86 -9.59 15.80
C LYS A 734 -20.42 -8.19 15.58
N GLN A 735 -21.70 -8.00 15.83
CA GLN A 735 -22.33 -6.68 15.85
C GLN A 735 -22.19 -6.08 17.24
N ILE A 736 -21.43 -4.99 17.34
CA ILE A 736 -21.24 -4.26 18.60
C ILE A 736 -22.06 -2.98 18.50
N VAL A 737 -23.16 -2.92 19.24
CA VAL A 737 -24.04 -1.75 19.31
C VAL A 737 -23.82 -1.04 20.63
N ILE A 738 -23.46 0.23 20.61
CA ILE A 738 -23.40 1.07 21.80
C ILE A 738 -24.65 1.95 21.80
N CYS A 739 -25.51 1.82 22.81
CA CYS A 739 -26.64 2.71 23.04
C CYS A 739 -26.18 3.83 23.97
N GLY A 740 -26.09 5.07 23.48
CA GLY A 740 -25.55 6.17 24.26
C GLY A 740 -25.59 7.50 23.50
N GLN A 741 -25.39 8.60 24.22
CA GLN A 741 -25.32 9.92 23.59
C GLN A 741 -23.93 10.14 22.97
N PRO A 742 -23.81 10.61 21.72
CA PRO A 742 -22.53 10.70 21.01
C PRO A 742 -21.41 11.40 21.76
N ASP A 743 -21.72 12.49 22.46
CA ASP A 743 -20.73 13.33 23.16
C ASP A 743 -20.52 12.93 24.63
N ALA A 744 -21.17 11.87 25.11
CA ALA A 744 -21.06 11.45 26.51
C ALA A 744 -19.77 10.66 26.77
N GLU A 745 -19.15 10.90 27.93
CA GLU A 745 -17.86 10.31 28.33
C GLU A 745 -17.94 8.77 28.46
N ASP A 746 -19.06 8.24 28.94
CA ASP A 746 -19.30 6.81 29.06
C ASP A 746 -19.43 6.13 27.68
N THR A 747 -20.08 6.79 26.72
CA THR A 747 -20.19 6.35 25.32
C THR A 747 -18.82 6.33 24.66
N ALA A 748 -18.05 7.41 24.79
CA ALA A 748 -16.69 7.49 24.28
C ALA A 748 -15.78 6.42 24.90
N SER A 749 -15.95 6.11 26.19
CA SER A 749 -15.17 5.07 26.89
C SER A 749 -15.46 3.67 26.36
N LEU A 750 -16.72 3.34 26.06
CA LEU A 750 -17.10 2.06 25.46
C LEU A 750 -16.58 1.95 24.01
N ILE A 751 -16.71 3.01 23.20
CA ILE A 751 -16.18 3.04 21.83
C ILE A 751 -14.65 2.86 21.84
N SER A 752 -13.94 3.59 22.71
CA SER A 752 -12.49 3.48 22.87
C SER A 752 -12.07 2.06 23.28
N CYS A 753 -12.85 1.40 24.16
CA CYS A 753 -12.61 0.02 24.53
C CYS A 753 -12.65 -0.91 23.31
N VAL A 754 -13.67 -0.78 22.44
CA VAL A 754 -13.77 -1.57 21.20
C VAL A 754 -12.60 -1.28 20.27
N ASN A 755 -12.28 0.00 20.06
CA ASN A 755 -11.20 0.43 19.17
C ASN A 755 -9.82 0.01 19.68
N SER A 756 -9.63 -0.20 20.98
CA SER A 756 -8.36 -0.69 21.54
C SER A 756 -8.06 -2.16 21.23
N LEU A 757 -9.04 -2.91 20.71
CA LEU A 757 -8.93 -4.36 20.48
C LEU A 757 -8.92 -4.69 19.00
N PHE A 758 -8.04 -5.61 18.61
CA PHE A 758 -8.14 -6.23 17.29
C PHE A 758 -9.21 -7.33 17.29
N LEU A 759 -10.29 -7.07 16.55
CA LEU A 759 -11.41 -7.98 16.32
C LEU A 759 -11.61 -8.07 14.80
N PRO A 760 -11.11 -9.11 14.12
CA PRO A 760 -11.09 -9.16 12.66
C PRO A 760 -12.49 -9.25 12.03
N HIS A 761 -13.47 -9.80 12.76
CA HIS A 761 -14.85 -10.01 12.28
C HIS A 761 -15.83 -9.23 13.16
N LYS A 762 -15.80 -7.89 13.07
CA LYS A 762 -16.74 -7.02 13.79
C LYS A 762 -17.36 -5.96 12.88
N VAL A 763 -18.48 -5.42 13.33
CA VAL A 763 -18.92 -4.05 13.00
C VAL A 763 -19.24 -3.31 14.30
N LEU A 764 -18.97 -2.01 14.34
CA LEU A 764 -19.29 -1.13 15.46
C LEU A 764 -20.29 -0.06 15.03
N MET A 765 -21.37 0.11 15.79
CA MET A 765 -22.36 1.15 15.53
C MET A 765 -22.88 1.80 16.83
N LEU A 766 -23.15 3.10 16.76
CA LEU A 766 -23.75 3.90 17.83
C LEU A 766 -25.25 4.04 17.58
N ALA A 767 -26.04 3.55 18.52
CA ALA A 767 -27.47 3.79 18.62
C ALA A 767 -27.70 5.04 19.48
N ASP A 768 -27.74 6.21 18.82
CA ASP A 768 -27.81 7.55 19.43
C ASP A 768 -29.21 7.95 19.96
N GLY A 769 -30.23 7.14 19.68
CA GLY A 769 -31.62 7.39 20.02
C GLY A 769 -32.44 8.12 18.95
N ASN A 770 -31.82 8.53 17.82
CA ASN A 770 -32.51 9.18 16.72
C ASN A 770 -33.23 8.14 15.84
N LYS A 771 -34.45 7.77 16.25
CA LYS A 771 -35.27 6.73 15.58
C LYS A 771 -35.62 7.05 14.12
N GLU A 772 -35.56 8.31 13.71
CA GLU A 772 -35.78 8.73 12.32
C GLU A 772 -34.49 8.69 11.49
N GLY A 773 -33.34 8.51 12.13
CA GLY A 773 -32.02 8.44 11.49
C GLY A 773 -31.84 7.21 10.61
N PHE A 774 -30.93 7.32 9.65
CA PHE A 774 -30.70 6.28 8.63
C PHE A 774 -30.38 4.89 9.21
N LEU A 775 -29.55 4.81 10.26
CA LEU A 775 -29.25 3.53 10.92
C LEU A 775 -30.50 2.85 11.47
N TYR A 776 -31.41 3.58 12.11
CA TYR A 776 -32.66 3.04 12.66
C TYR A 776 -33.65 2.63 11.56
N GLN A 777 -33.68 3.36 10.43
CA GLN A 777 -34.48 2.99 9.26
C GLN A 777 -34.00 1.68 8.63
N ARG A 778 -32.68 1.47 8.56
CA ARG A 778 -32.06 0.26 8.02
C ARG A 778 -32.13 -0.92 8.99
N LEU A 779 -31.94 -0.66 10.29
CA LEU A 779 -31.95 -1.66 11.35
C LEU A 779 -33.02 -1.31 12.41
N PRO A 780 -34.31 -1.66 12.18
CA PRO A 780 -35.39 -1.37 13.12
C PRO A 780 -35.16 -1.95 14.53
N VAL A 781 -34.38 -3.04 14.64
CA VAL A 781 -33.98 -3.66 15.91
C VAL A 781 -33.24 -2.69 16.83
N LEU A 782 -32.56 -1.66 16.32
CA LEU A 782 -31.89 -0.66 17.15
C LEU A 782 -32.88 0.11 18.05
N SER A 783 -34.16 0.19 17.66
CA SER A 783 -35.21 0.82 18.47
C SER A 783 -35.58 0.01 19.72
N THR A 784 -35.23 -1.27 19.78
CA THR A 784 -35.52 -2.15 20.93
C THR A 784 -34.37 -2.20 21.94
N LEU A 785 -33.19 -1.74 21.56
CA LEU A 785 -32.01 -1.65 22.42
C LEU A 785 -32.07 -0.33 23.20
N VAL A 786 -31.85 -0.39 24.53
CA VAL A 786 -32.02 0.76 25.41
C VAL A 786 -30.84 0.90 26.38
N ALA A 787 -30.47 2.15 26.66
CA ALA A 787 -29.53 2.46 27.73
C ALA A 787 -30.04 1.92 29.08
N GLN A 788 -29.21 1.16 29.79
CA GLN A 788 -29.50 0.60 31.10
C GLN A 788 -29.15 1.61 32.18
N GLU A 789 -30.08 1.83 33.13
CA GLU A 789 -29.87 2.71 34.29
C GLU A 789 -29.39 4.14 33.92
N GLY A 790 -29.74 4.62 32.73
CA GLY A 790 -29.32 5.93 32.24
C GLY A 790 -27.85 6.04 31.83
N LYS A 791 -27.13 4.92 31.70
CA LYS A 791 -25.72 4.85 31.25
C LYS A 791 -25.61 4.32 29.83
N ALA A 792 -24.57 4.73 29.13
CA ALA A 792 -24.20 4.12 27.87
C ALA A 792 -24.04 2.61 28.03
N THR A 793 -24.62 1.86 27.10
CA THR A 793 -24.74 0.40 27.20
C THR A 793 -24.28 -0.26 25.91
N ALA A 794 -23.37 -1.22 26.00
CA ALA A 794 -22.93 -2.03 24.89
C ALA A 794 -23.71 -3.34 24.81
N TYR A 795 -24.18 -3.66 23.61
CA TYR A 795 -24.78 -4.92 23.20
C TYR A 795 -23.84 -5.59 22.20
N VAL A 796 -23.40 -6.82 22.51
CA VAL A 796 -22.58 -7.62 21.61
C VAL A 796 -23.44 -8.77 21.10
N CYS A 797 -23.69 -8.77 19.80
CA CYS A 797 -24.57 -9.72 19.14
C CYS A 797 -23.82 -10.51 18.07
N GLU A 798 -24.13 -11.80 17.97
CA GLU A 798 -23.54 -12.74 17.03
C GLU A 798 -24.61 -13.78 16.68
N ASN A 799 -24.78 -14.12 15.40
CA ASN A 799 -25.76 -15.11 14.92
C ASN A 799 -27.19 -14.91 15.49
N PHE A 800 -27.70 -13.68 15.41
CA PHE A 800 -29.04 -13.29 15.90
C PHE A 800 -29.26 -13.44 17.41
N ALA A 801 -28.21 -13.69 18.19
CA ALA A 801 -28.24 -13.71 19.66
C ALA A 801 -27.34 -12.62 20.23
N CYS A 802 -27.76 -11.98 21.32
CA CYS A 802 -26.96 -10.98 22.03
C CYS A 802 -26.58 -11.49 23.43
N ALA A 803 -25.39 -11.16 23.88
CA ALA A 803 -24.99 -11.32 25.27
C ALA A 803 -25.76 -10.36 26.18
N LEU A 804 -25.64 -10.55 27.50
CA LEU A 804 -26.15 -9.59 28.48
C LEU A 804 -25.52 -8.20 28.24
N PRO A 805 -26.32 -7.12 28.27
CA PRO A 805 -25.81 -5.78 28.09
C PRO A 805 -24.82 -5.39 29.19
N VAL A 806 -23.77 -4.65 28.81
CA VAL A 806 -22.74 -4.18 29.75
C VAL A 806 -22.58 -2.67 29.64
N THR A 807 -22.35 -2.00 30.77
CA THR A 807 -22.13 -0.54 30.85
C THR A 807 -20.67 -0.20 31.19
N CYS A 808 -19.86 -1.22 31.49
CA CYS A 808 -18.49 -1.09 31.95
C CYS A 808 -17.49 -1.50 30.87
N PRO A 809 -16.49 -0.66 30.51
CA PRO A 809 -15.47 -1.01 29.52
C PRO A 809 -14.69 -2.30 29.83
N GLN A 810 -14.39 -2.57 31.11
CA GLN A 810 -13.67 -3.78 31.51
C GLN A 810 -14.51 -5.05 31.25
N GLU A 811 -15.82 -4.98 31.51
CA GLU A 811 -16.75 -6.08 31.23
C GLU A 811 -16.92 -6.27 29.72
N LEU A 812 -17.04 -5.17 28.96
CA LEU A 812 -17.08 -5.20 27.50
C LEU A 812 -15.82 -5.84 26.92
N ARG A 813 -14.63 -5.45 27.38
CA ARG A 813 -13.36 -6.05 26.94
C ARG A 813 -13.35 -7.57 27.18
N ARG A 814 -13.80 -8.02 28.36
CA ARG A 814 -13.89 -9.44 28.68
C ARG A 814 -14.83 -10.16 27.71
N LEU A 815 -16.02 -9.60 27.49
CA LEU A 815 -17.03 -10.14 26.59
C LEU A 815 -16.55 -10.23 25.12
N LEU A 816 -15.74 -9.28 24.67
CA LEU A 816 -15.22 -9.27 23.30
C LEU A 816 -14.08 -10.27 23.07
N LEU A 817 -13.29 -10.58 24.10
CA LEU A 817 -12.12 -11.45 24.03
C LEU A 817 -12.41 -12.91 24.39
N GLU A 818 -13.42 -13.17 25.23
CA GLU A 818 -13.88 -14.52 25.53
C GLU A 818 -14.74 -15.05 24.35
N PRO A 819 -14.61 -16.33 23.98
CA PRO A 819 -15.55 -16.96 23.05
C PRO A 819 -16.96 -16.85 23.64
N PHE A 820 -17.96 -16.57 22.81
CA PHE A 820 -19.35 -16.80 23.21
C PHE A 820 -19.43 -18.27 23.61
N LEU A 821 -19.56 -18.55 24.90
CA LEU A 821 -19.99 -19.86 25.35
C LEU A 821 -21.37 -20.03 24.73
N GLN A 822 -21.45 -20.78 23.64
CA GLN A 822 -22.70 -21.44 23.28
C GLN A 822 -23.03 -22.28 24.51
N VAL A 823 -23.92 -21.76 25.34
CA VAL A 823 -24.70 -22.57 26.27
C VAL A 823 -25.55 -23.44 25.35
N HIS A 824 -24.94 -24.49 24.82
CA HIS A 824 -25.67 -25.53 24.13
C HIS A 824 -26.64 -26.09 25.15
N GLN A 825 -27.91 -25.88 24.83
CA GLN A 825 -29.00 -26.70 25.32
C GLN A 825 -28.57 -28.17 25.21
N SER A 826 -28.73 -28.86 26.34
CA SER A 826 -28.66 -30.31 26.50
C SER A 826 -29.36 -31.08 25.38
#